data_AF-A0AAW1DCN7-F1
#
_entry.id   AF-A0AAW1DCN7-F1
#
_cell.length_a   1.000
_cell.length_b   1.000
_cell.length_c   1.000
_cell.angle_alpha   90.00
_cell.angle_beta   90.00
_cell.angle_gamma   90.00
#
_symmetry.space_group_name_H-M   'P 1'
#
loop_
_entity.id
_entity.type
_entity.pdbx_description
1 polymer ?
#
loop_
_entity_poly.entity_id
_entity_poly.type
_entity_poly.pdbx_seq_one_letter_code
_entity_poly.pdbx_strand_id
1 'polypeptide(L)'
;MIKLKSVLSELILPDFKASDETVLEKLYDQLCLSSEEDNPDQQQLRNTLFSWLLLAVNQWSFLTDDVKRFILRIIGHIVKHPDGFSFLIDKDILPTIYCLLKEKLEFLPSGIILGYVDIICNLINHNEGRQWVMSKELWKDIIKFSIVSESLYVKRRSQQMLSKYIVMQNCNVATFPIITGLLNFNKKEINMMNAHDMQNPIRFKSTSNYNNEDKKIILSIYNLLTELFSALLETNYNTNLINELCEQHHIQDLAWTEIHNGDNEDIILAASKLLCLCNISAATLSENGENKYYEENFAFFVAKHFKLLIVRHLFPKVILETCVQYTFLWHRYNSKFDREKNAGEFTRVENLIFLVQAMPMFKCMRDSHRERSEMAELFIDKLFALACPSTVRLCYFYRDQFYVSSTPIETITYHVINSFIRVSSFCEKEQAVMIFQGFMYLLKYFVHIETEDECQNSYGPDYFISSYPELLSSVLSGLTCFLKKFKVSWRDSLETVCLMSFIQLLITNVNVPFLICAEALKLAKLVLLYFIPPNLALLVDTLQGSSMRDLGYQLFKTLGSLHWEVRDSSLEVLQVIGCLAVDKFPAFQALLLEHDLPNVIVSIVEVDCESYVRASALSCLSELVKIQTIWDSYLQKDHVLNTVLSILYFETEGIVRSRAALLIKDICKCRTLPDHSLELIYDTLYYVALNDLHWEVKISALDFWDSVREQIFISIGMVDGSFPDFIFSKEKKKIIQVTPDEISSRLSKALTQLSLNGYLQILWETLHDDCDIQVQRKSAFILKNLMDIINSFKDLYDLTVLDNAELTFNGNEDAFIIDQVSNHEYITSENRISHDEVIDEIVAENDLGLLTGLVQLVEPIKNRPNVNRIAISPSEFLSKIRTVDLNNLLETSTNNYNNSCSLESLLEDILLHSKGYNDKRNDTNSIDCY
;
A
#
# COMPACT_ATOMS: atom_id res chain seq x y z
N MET A 1 17.61 -7.61 37.87
CA MET A 1 17.85 -9.07 38.14
C MET A 1 16.98 -9.68 39.23
N ILE A 2 16.86 -9.10 40.43
CA ILE A 2 16.00 -9.66 41.51
C ILE A 2 14.51 -9.68 41.11
N LYS A 3 14.00 -8.58 40.54
CA LYS A 3 12.62 -8.47 40.04
C LYS A 3 12.30 -9.52 38.96
N LEU A 4 13.22 -9.72 38.01
CA LEU A 4 13.07 -10.75 36.97
C LEU A 4 12.97 -12.17 37.56
N LYS A 5 13.78 -12.53 38.55
CA LYS A 5 13.66 -13.83 39.23
C LYS A 5 12.30 -14.01 39.89
N SER A 6 11.75 -12.94 40.48
CA SER A 6 10.42 -12.95 41.09
C SER A 6 9.32 -13.16 40.03
N VAL A 7 9.39 -12.45 38.89
CA VAL A 7 8.45 -12.63 37.78
C VAL A 7 8.52 -14.04 37.24
N LEU A 8 9.73 -14.56 36.98
CA LEU A 8 9.92 -15.92 36.49
C LEU A 8 9.36 -16.98 37.45
N SER A 9 9.50 -16.81 38.77
CA SER A 9 8.88 -17.73 39.74
C SER A 9 7.35 -17.67 39.75
N GLU A 10 6.76 -16.49 39.53
CA GLU A 10 5.31 -16.30 39.46
C GLU A 10 4.72 -16.98 38.21
N LEU A 11 5.42 -16.93 37.07
CA LEU A 11 4.98 -17.59 35.82
C LEU A 11 4.81 -19.11 35.96
N ILE A 12 5.48 -19.75 36.92
CA ILE A 12 5.40 -21.20 37.13
C ILE A 12 4.14 -21.60 37.95
N LEU A 13 3.47 -20.64 38.59
CA LEU A 13 2.28 -20.91 39.40
C LEU A 13 1.08 -21.32 38.51
N PRO A 14 0.27 -22.30 38.94
CA PRO A 14 -0.82 -22.85 38.13
C PRO A 14 -1.95 -21.84 37.83
N ASP A 15 -2.11 -20.81 38.67
CA ASP A 15 -3.17 -19.80 38.56
C ASP A 15 -2.70 -18.48 37.93
N PHE A 16 -1.52 -18.45 37.31
CA PHE A 16 -0.99 -17.24 36.69
C PHE A 16 -1.92 -16.73 35.56
N LYS A 17 -2.28 -15.43 35.64
CA LYS A 17 -2.97 -14.69 34.59
C LYS A 17 -2.16 -13.47 34.18
N ALA A 18 -1.93 -13.30 32.89
CA ALA A 18 -1.35 -12.07 32.35
C ALA A 18 -2.39 -10.93 32.40
N SER A 19 -1.91 -9.69 32.46
CA SER A 19 -2.75 -8.50 32.45
C SER A 19 -3.37 -8.21 31.08
N ASP A 20 -2.64 -8.51 29.99
CA ASP A 20 -3.14 -8.57 28.63
C ASP A 20 -2.44 -9.69 27.82
N GLU A 21 -2.86 -9.91 26.57
CA GLU A 21 -2.29 -10.94 25.67
C GLU A 21 -0.86 -10.61 25.16
N THR A 22 -0.41 -9.35 25.27
CA THR A 22 0.87 -8.84 24.73
C THR A 22 2.00 -8.78 25.77
N VAL A 23 1.68 -8.84 27.07
CA VAL A 23 2.67 -8.66 28.17
C VAL A 23 3.79 -9.69 28.14
N LEU A 24 3.48 -10.96 27.88
CA LEU A 24 4.51 -12.00 27.73
C LEU A 24 5.32 -11.84 26.44
N GLU A 25 4.76 -11.23 25.40
CA GLU A 25 5.48 -10.91 24.17
C GLU A 25 6.47 -9.77 24.40
N LYS A 26 6.03 -8.68 25.04
CA LYS A 26 6.89 -7.57 25.45
C LYS A 26 8.04 -8.06 26.33
N LEU A 27 7.77 -9.00 27.24
CA LEU A 27 8.79 -9.58 28.11
C LEU A 27 9.79 -10.41 27.31
N TYR A 28 9.30 -11.20 26.35
CA TYR A 28 10.15 -11.97 25.44
C TYR A 28 11.08 -11.06 24.63
N ASP A 29 10.56 -9.99 24.02
CA ASP A 29 11.36 -9.09 23.18
C ASP A 29 12.47 -8.41 23.98
N GLN A 30 12.19 -7.96 25.20
CA GLN A 30 13.19 -7.36 26.09
C GLN A 30 14.26 -8.38 26.54
N LEU A 31 13.88 -9.64 26.79
CA LEU A 31 14.83 -10.70 27.13
C LEU A 31 15.68 -11.14 25.93
N CYS A 32 15.16 -11.02 24.71
CA CYS A 32 15.89 -11.33 23.48
C CYS A 32 16.84 -10.20 23.04
N LEU A 33 16.42 -8.94 23.11
CA LEU A 33 17.26 -7.76 22.81
C LEU A 33 18.48 -7.69 23.73
N SER A 34 18.31 -8.05 25.00
CA SER A 34 19.38 -8.08 26.02
C SER A 34 20.30 -9.30 25.94
N SER A 35 20.30 -10.05 24.82
CA SER A 35 21.08 -11.29 24.68
C SER A 35 22.12 -11.31 23.55
N GLU A 36 22.23 -10.22 22.76
CA GLU A 36 23.09 -10.09 21.57
C GLU A 36 24.46 -9.42 21.81
N GLU A 37 24.78 -8.96 23.04
CA GLU A 37 26.05 -8.26 23.36
C GLU A 37 26.88 -9.03 24.41
N ASP A 38 28.17 -9.29 24.16
CA ASP A 38 29.04 -10.02 25.09
C ASP A 38 29.42 -9.19 26.34
N ASN A 39 28.50 -9.11 27.32
CA ASN A 39 28.64 -8.35 28.57
C ASN A 39 28.45 -9.28 29.81
N PRO A 40 29.15 -9.10 30.96
CA PRO A 40 29.08 -9.98 32.13
C PRO A 40 27.67 -10.11 32.73
N ASP A 41 26.87 -9.04 32.63
CA ASP A 41 25.49 -9.01 33.11
C ASP A 41 24.57 -9.96 32.32
N GLN A 42 24.88 -10.22 31.04
CA GLN A 42 24.14 -11.17 30.21
C GLN A 42 24.45 -12.63 30.57
N GLN A 43 25.67 -12.93 31.04
CA GLN A 43 26.01 -14.28 31.51
C GLN A 43 25.21 -14.64 32.78
N GLN A 44 24.98 -13.66 33.66
CA GLN A 44 24.07 -13.84 34.81
C GLN A 44 22.61 -13.98 34.40
N LEU A 45 22.17 -13.24 33.38
CA LEU A 45 20.82 -13.37 32.79
C LEU A 45 20.60 -14.77 32.22
N ARG A 46 21.52 -15.27 31.40
CA ARG A 46 21.48 -16.62 30.82
C ARG A 46 21.45 -17.70 31.89
N ASN A 47 22.32 -17.62 32.90
CA ASN A 47 22.32 -18.58 34.02
C ASN A 47 20.99 -18.59 34.80
N THR A 48 20.39 -17.42 34.99
CA THR A 48 19.09 -17.29 35.65
C THR A 48 17.99 -17.93 34.82
N LEU A 49 17.92 -17.62 33.52
CA LEU A 49 16.93 -18.18 32.59
C LEU A 49 17.08 -19.71 32.46
N PHE A 50 18.30 -20.23 32.35
CA PHE A 50 18.55 -21.66 32.25
C PHE A 50 18.13 -22.43 33.51
N SER A 51 18.43 -21.90 34.70
CA SER A 51 17.98 -22.51 35.95
C SER A 51 16.46 -22.51 36.09
N TRP A 52 15.81 -21.45 35.61
CA TRP A 52 14.35 -21.33 35.60
C TRP A 52 13.69 -22.28 34.60
N LEU A 53 14.22 -22.40 33.39
CA LEU A 53 13.70 -23.31 32.37
C LEU A 53 13.68 -24.76 32.86
N LEU A 54 14.72 -25.20 33.57
CA LEU A 54 14.75 -26.55 34.14
C LEU A 54 13.61 -26.76 35.15
N LEU A 55 13.33 -25.77 36.01
CA LEU A 55 12.21 -25.83 36.95
C LEU A 55 10.86 -25.80 36.24
N ALA A 56 10.70 -24.93 35.25
CA ALA A 56 9.46 -24.77 34.50
C ALA A 56 9.10 -26.03 33.70
N VAL A 57 10.08 -26.66 33.03
CA VAL A 57 9.86 -27.90 32.28
C VAL A 57 9.48 -29.07 33.19
N ASN A 58 10.04 -29.16 34.39
CA ASN A 58 9.64 -30.17 35.38
C ASN A 58 8.20 -29.98 35.90
N GLN A 59 7.64 -28.79 35.78
CA GLN A 59 6.26 -28.46 36.21
C GLN A 59 5.28 -28.31 35.03
N TRP A 60 5.67 -28.74 33.82
CA TRP A 60 4.95 -28.50 32.56
C TRP A 60 3.44 -28.80 32.60
N SER A 61 3.02 -29.84 33.32
CA SER A 61 1.62 -30.24 33.42
C SER A 61 0.73 -29.23 34.13
N PHE A 62 1.30 -28.39 35.01
CA PHE A 62 0.57 -27.43 35.83
C PHE A 62 0.56 -26.01 35.24
N LEU A 63 1.30 -25.78 34.15
CA LEU A 63 1.42 -24.46 33.53
C LEU A 63 0.22 -24.12 32.65
N THR A 64 -0.13 -22.84 32.59
CA THR A 64 -1.11 -22.30 31.62
C THR A 64 -0.54 -22.35 30.20
N ASP A 65 -1.41 -22.38 29.19
CA ASP A 65 -0.97 -22.50 27.80
C ASP A 65 -0.17 -21.28 27.31
N ASP A 66 -0.44 -20.09 27.84
CA ASP A 66 0.31 -18.87 27.51
C ASP A 66 1.74 -18.92 28.05
N VAL A 67 1.92 -19.43 29.26
CA VAL A 67 3.25 -19.68 29.83
C VAL A 67 3.99 -20.76 29.04
N LYS A 68 3.31 -21.84 28.65
CA LYS A 68 3.92 -22.87 27.78
C LYS A 68 4.39 -22.28 26.46
N ARG A 69 3.59 -21.43 25.80
CA ARG A 69 3.97 -20.71 24.57
C ARG A 69 5.20 -19.83 24.79
N PHE A 70 5.21 -19.06 25.88
CA PHE A 70 6.35 -18.22 26.26
C PHE A 70 7.63 -19.05 26.46
N ILE A 71 7.55 -20.16 27.19
CA ILE A 71 8.68 -21.09 27.39
C ILE A 71 9.20 -21.63 26.05
N LEU A 72 8.32 -22.06 25.14
CA LEU A 72 8.72 -22.59 23.84
C LEU A 72 9.42 -21.51 22.99
N ARG A 73 8.97 -20.25 23.03
CA ARG A 73 9.65 -19.12 22.37
C ARG A 73 11.05 -18.88 22.93
N ILE A 74 11.20 -18.90 24.26
CA ILE A 74 12.51 -18.75 24.91
C ILE A 74 13.44 -19.91 24.54
N ILE A 75 12.97 -21.16 24.58
CA ILE A 75 13.74 -22.33 24.14
C ILE A 75 14.14 -22.16 22.68
N GLY A 76 13.21 -21.74 21.81
CA GLY A 76 13.47 -21.50 20.39
C GLY A 76 14.57 -20.47 20.16
N HIS A 77 14.61 -19.40 20.95
CA HIS A 77 15.68 -18.39 20.89
C HIS A 77 17.04 -18.98 21.32
N ILE A 78 17.08 -19.73 22.42
CA ILE A 78 18.32 -20.33 22.94
C ILE A 78 18.90 -21.35 21.94
N VAL A 79 18.04 -22.18 21.37
CA VAL A 79 18.42 -23.24 20.41
C VAL A 79 18.99 -22.70 19.10
N LYS A 80 18.74 -21.41 18.77
CA LYS A 80 19.26 -20.74 17.58
C LYS A 80 20.80 -20.80 17.52
N HIS A 81 21.47 -20.81 18.68
CA HIS A 81 22.92 -20.90 18.79
C HIS A 81 23.37 -22.33 19.16
N PRO A 82 24.47 -22.85 18.56
CA PRO A 82 25.00 -24.19 18.86
C PRO A 82 25.29 -24.43 20.35
N ASP A 83 25.84 -23.42 21.06
CA ASP A 83 26.17 -23.53 22.49
C ASP A 83 24.90 -23.68 23.35
N GLY A 84 23.85 -22.94 23.01
CA GLY A 84 22.56 -23.04 23.67
C GLY A 84 21.89 -24.38 23.41
N PHE A 85 21.99 -24.90 22.19
CA PHE A 85 21.54 -26.25 21.85
C PHE A 85 22.27 -27.32 22.68
N SER A 86 23.60 -27.30 22.71
CA SER A 86 24.40 -28.24 23.50
C SER A 86 24.03 -28.21 24.99
N PHE A 87 23.86 -27.01 25.56
CA PHE A 87 23.43 -26.86 26.95
C PHE A 87 22.05 -27.49 27.23
N LEU A 88 21.07 -27.24 26.37
CA LEU A 88 19.71 -27.76 26.55
C LEU A 88 19.63 -29.27 26.37
N ILE A 89 20.52 -29.86 25.56
CA ILE A 89 20.69 -31.31 25.43
C ILE A 89 21.37 -31.89 26.68
N ASP A 90 22.48 -31.30 27.14
CA ASP A 90 23.25 -31.76 28.31
C ASP A 90 22.43 -31.71 29.61
N LYS A 91 21.48 -30.77 29.69
CA LYS A 91 20.55 -30.62 30.82
C LYS A 91 19.23 -31.37 30.64
N ASP A 92 19.08 -32.14 29.56
CA ASP A 92 17.88 -32.93 29.24
C ASP A 92 16.58 -32.10 29.13
N ILE A 93 16.68 -30.79 28.90
CA ILE A 93 15.52 -29.89 28.81
C ILE A 93 14.82 -30.07 27.47
N LEU A 94 15.57 -30.02 26.36
CA LEU A 94 15.02 -30.15 25.01
C LEU A 94 14.45 -31.55 24.73
N PRO A 95 15.11 -32.66 25.11
CA PRO A 95 14.52 -34.00 24.98
C PRO A 95 13.27 -34.20 25.83
N THR A 96 13.23 -33.67 27.07
CA THR A 96 12.04 -33.73 27.94
C THR A 96 10.85 -33.01 27.32
N ILE A 97 11.05 -31.78 26.83
CA ILE A 97 9.99 -31.02 26.15
C ILE A 97 9.49 -31.74 24.90
N TYR A 98 10.40 -32.32 24.11
CA TYR A 98 10.01 -33.11 22.96
C TYR A 98 9.13 -34.31 23.34
N CYS A 99 9.51 -35.08 24.36
CA CYS A 99 8.69 -36.21 24.85
C CYS A 99 7.30 -35.75 25.31
N LEU A 100 7.23 -34.68 26.11
CA LEU A 100 5.98 -34.12 26.63
C LEU A 100 5.02 -33.67 25.53
N LEU A 101 5.55 -33.06 24.46
CA LEU A 101 4.75 -32.60 23.33
C LEU A 101 4.34 -33.75 22.41
N LYS A 102 5.23 -34.73 22.18
CA LYS A 102 4.97 -35.86 21.28
C LYS A 102 3.83 -36.74 21.76
N GLU A 103 3.73 -36.99 23.07
CA GLU A 103 2.68 -37.82 23.65
C GLU A 103 1.26 -37.26 23.44
N LYS A 104 1.13 -35.94 23.24
CA LYS A 104 -0.17 -35.24 23.13
C LYS A 104 -0.36 -34.48 21.83
N LEU A 105 0.47 -34.76 20.81
CA LEU A 105 0.61 -33.95 19.60
C LEU A 105 -0.72 -33.62 18.88
N GLU A 106 -1.70 -34.52 18.94
CA GLU A 106 -3.01 -34.37 18.27
C GLU A 106 -3.99 -33.45 19.01
N PHE A 107 -3.76 -33.21 20.30
CA PHE A 107 -4.65 -32.43 21.17
C PHE A 107 -4.04 -31.09 21.59
N LEU A 108 -2.88 -30.72 21.04
CA LEU A 108 -2.20 -29.48 21.39
C LEU A 108 -2.91 -28.25 20.77
N PRO A 109 -3.08 -27.16 21.54
CA PRO A 109 -3.50 -25.86 21.01
C PRO A 109 -2.56 -25.34 19.92
N SER A 110 -3.11 -24.63 18.93
CA SER A 110 -2.35 -24.10 17.78
C SER A 110 -1.14 -23.24 18.17
N GLY A 111 -1.22 -22.44 19.25
CA GLY A 111 -0.09 -21.62 19.69
C GLY A 111 1.07 -22.43 20.28
N ILE A 112 0.78 -23.58 20.92
CA ILE A 112 1.83 -24.51 21.40
C ILE A 112 2.48 -25.22 20.22
N ILE A 113 1.69 -25.64 19.23
CA ILE A 113 2.22 -26.21 17.98
C ILE A 113 3.12 -25.18 17.28
N LEU A 114 2.72 -23.92 17.20
CA LEU A 114 3.53 -22.87 16.58
C LEU A 114 4.89 -22.70 17.30
N GLY A 115 4.89 -22.64 18.63
CA GLY A 115 6.13 -22.59 19.42
C GLY A 115 7.03 -23.82 19.21
N TYR A 116 6.44 -25.01 19.07
CA TYR A 116 7.19 -26.23 18.74
C TYR A 116 7.81 -26.18 17.33
N VAL A 117 7.05 -25.72 16.34
CA VAL A 117 7.55 -25.52 14.97
C VAL A 117 8.67 -24.48 14.95
N ASP A 118 8.59 -23.41 15.75
CA ASP A 118 9.62 -22.38 15.84
C ASP A 118 10.93 -22.90 16.44
N ILE A 119 10.87 -23.75 17.48
CA ILE A 119 12.05 -24.44 18.01
C ILE A 119 12.74 -25.23 16.88
N ILE A 120 11.96 -26.00 16.12
CA ILE A 120 12.47 -26.80 15.00
C ILE A 120 13.05 -25.90 13.89
N CYS A 121 12.41 -24.78 13.57
CA CYS A 121 12.92 -23.79 12.61
C CYS A 121 14.28 -23.20 13.02
N ASN A 122 14.50 -23.03 14.33
CA ASN A 122 15.76 -22.50 14.84
C ASN A 122 16.86 -23.56 14.93
N LEU A 123 16.49 -24.83 15.23
CA LEU A 123 17.43 -25.97 15.20
C LEU A 123 18.08 -26.16 13.83
N ILE A 124 17.33 -25.98 12.75
CA ILE A 124 17.87 -26.23 11.41
C ILE A 124 18.93 -25.23 10.94
N ASN A 125 19.11 -24.11 11.65
CA ASN A 125 20.11 -23.10 11.31
C ASN A 125 21.55 -23.60 11.50
N HIS A 126 21.80 -24.59 12.37
CA HIS A 126 23.12 -25.17 12.63
C HIS A 126 23.17 -26.68 12.40
N ASN A 127 24.37 -27.25 12.29
CA ASN A 127 24.55 -28.62 11.80
C ASN A 127 24.07 -29.68 12.81
N GLU A 128 24.36 -29.46 14.08
CA GLU A 128 24.02 -30.33 15.20
C GLU A 128 22.50 -30.45 15.34
N GLY A 129 21.79 -29.33 15.24
CA GLY A 129 20.33 -29.27 15.27
C GLY A 129 19.70 -29.97 14.06
N ARG A 130 20.27 -29.81 12.86
CA ARG A 130 19.82 -30.54 11.66
C ARG A 130 19.94 -32.06 11.83
N GLN A 131 21.05 -32.55 12.38
CA GLN A 131 21.24 -33.98 12.65
C GLN A 131 20.24 -34.48 13.72
N TRP A 132 19.97 -33.67 14.74
CA TRP A 132 18.97 -34.00 15.76
C TRP A 132 17.56 -34.11 15.19
N VAL A 133 17.15 -33.14 14.35
CA VAL A 133 15.86 -33.14 13.63
C VAL A 133 15.69 -34.42 12.77
N MET A 134 16.74 -34.88 12.09
CA MET A 134 16.70 -36.13 11.31
C MET A 134 16.63 -37.37 12.20
N SER A 135 17.53 -37.48 13.17
CA SER A 135 17.63 -38.69 14.03
C SER A 135 16.40 -38.92 14.89
N LYS A 136 15.69 -37.85 15.29
CA LYS A 136 14.43 -37.92 16.04
C LYS A 136 13.19 -37.92 15.14
N GLU A 137 13.37 -37.89 13.83
CA GLU A 137 12.29 -37.87 12.82
C GLU A 137 11.28 -36.71 12.99
N LEU A 138 11.71 -35.57 13.52
CA LEU A 138 10.81 -34.42 13.82
C LEU A 138 10.16 -33.86 12.56
N TRP A 139 10.81 -34.02 11.42
CA TRP A 139 10.28 -33.65 10.12
C TRP A 139 8.96 -34.35 9.79
N LYS A 140 8.69 -35.56 10.33
CA LYS A 140 7.38 -36.25 10.15
C LYS A 140 6.25 -35.50 10.84
N ASP A 141 6.52 -34.94 12.02
CA ASP A 141 5.55 -34.13 12.76
C ASP A 141 5.22 -32.85 11.97
N ILE A 142 6.25 -32.20 11.40
CA ILE A 142 6.09 -31.01 10.57
C ILE A 142 5.28 -31.31 9.29
N ILE A 143 5.52 -32.45 8.63
CA ILE A 143 4.69 -32.88 7.48
C ILE A 143 3.23 -33.04 7.93
N LYS A 144 2.97 -33.72 9.05
CA LYS A 144 1.60 -33.88 9.57
C LYS A 144 0.93 -32.53 9.82
N PHE A 145 1.64 -31.56 10.40
CA PHE A 145 1.10 -30.22 10.63
C PHE A 145 0.82 -29.46 9.33
N SER A 146 1.70 -29.57 8.34
CA SER A 146 1.52 -28.93 7.04
C SER A 146 0.29 -29.44 6.26
N ILE A 147 -0.11 -30.70 6.48
CA ILE A 147 -1.24 -31.34 5.79
C ILE A 147 -2.53 -31.21 6.60
N VAL A 148 -2.50 -31.63 7.87
CA VAL A 148 -3.70 -31.92 8.67
C VAL A 148 -4.15 -30.75 9.54
N SER A 149 -3.26 -29.80 9.88
CA SER A 149 -3.60 -28.73 10.84
C SER A 149 -4.75 -27.83 10.35
N GLU A 150 -5.67 -27.48 11.24
CA GLU A 150 -6.77 -26.54 10.93
C GLU A 150 -6.28 -25.09 10.90
N SER A 151 -5.21 -24.76 11.62
CA SER A 151 -4.66 -23.41 11.68
C SER A 151 -3.80 -23.10 10.44
N LEU A 152 -4.22 -22.08 9.69
CA LEU A 152 -3.47 -21.55 8.55
C LEU A 152 -2.05 -21.10 8.94
N TYR A 153 -1.88 -20.55 10.15
CA TYR A 153 -0.59 -20.08 10.67
C TYR A 153 0.38 -21.25 10.87
N VAL A 154 -0.10 -22.33 11.51
CA VAL A 154 0.68 -23.55 11.71
C VAL A 154 1.06 -24.18 10.38
N LYS A 155 0.12 -24.26 9.43
CA LYS A 155 0.37 -24.78 8.08
C LYS A 155 1.48 -24.00 7.37
N ARG A 156 1.32 -22.68 7.23
CA ARG A 156 2.30 -21.81 6.56
C ARG A 156 3.68 -21.90 7.21
N ARG A 157 3.74 -21.85 8.54
CA ARG A 157 5.01 -21.90 9.26
C ARG A 157 5.71 -23.26 9.10
N SER A 158 4.95 -24.35 9.12
CA SER A 158 5.46 -25.71 8.89
C SER A 158 5.99 -25.89 7.46
N GLN A 159 5.29 -25.34 6.46
CA GLN A 159 5.72 -25.40 5.06
C GLN A 159 7.01 -24.60 4.84
N GLN A 160 7.11 -23.39 5.40
CA GLN A 160 8.32 -22.56 5.41
C GLN A 160 9.51 -23.27 6.06
N MET A 161 9.27 -24.02 7.14
CA MET A 161 10.31 -24.80 7.80
C MET A 161 10.84 -25.90 6.87
N LEU A 162 9.95 -26.68 6.24
CA LEU A 162 10.33 -27.76 5.34
C LEU A 162 11.07 -27.24 4.11
N SER A 163 10.61 -26.14 3.51
CA SER A 163 11.26 -25.52 2.36
C SER A 163 12.67 -25.05 2.71
N LYS A 164 12.83 -24.31 3.82
CA LYS A 164 14.14 -23.90 4.33
C LYS A 164 15.06 -25.09 4.60
N TYR A 165 14.51 -26.15 5.19
CA TYR A 165 15.29 -27.33 5.54
C TYR A 165 15.82 -28.08 4.32
N ILE A 166 14.98 -28.29 3.30
CA ILE A 166 15.36 -28.94 2.04
C ILE A 166 16.44 -28.13 1.32
N VAL A 167 16.30 -26.81 1.29
CA VAL A 167 17.28 -25.90 0.67
C VAL A 167 18.64 -25.97 1.39
N MET A 168 18.65 -25.93 2.72
CA MET A 168 19.88 -25.90 3.51
C MET A 168 20.69 -27.18 3.45
N GLN A 169 20.05 -28.32 3.21
CA GLN A 169 20.73 -29.62 3.19
C GLN A 169 21.52 -29.87 1.91
N ASN A 170 21.16 -29.20 0.80
CA ASN A 170 21.85 -29.26 -0.51
C ASN A 170 22.22 -30.68 -1.04
N CYS A 171 21.65 -31.74 -0.45
CA CYS A 171 22.02 -33.14 -0.64
C CYS A 171 20.79 -34.07 -0.57
N ASN A 172 20.87 -35.20 -1.27
CA ASN A 172 19.82 -36.22 -1.38
C ASN A 172 19.39 -36.84 -0.03
N VAL A 173 20.20 -36.74 1.02
CA VAL A 173 20.04 -37.49 2.28
C VAL A 173 18.76 -37.13 3.05
N ALA A 174 18.32 -35.86 3.03
CA ALA A 174 17.13 -35.41 3.78
C ALA A 174 15.90 -35.19 2.89
N THR A 175 16.10 -34.75 1.64
CA THR A 175 15.01 -34.41 0.72
C THR A 175 14.18 -35.62 0.32
N PHE A 176 14.82 -36.74 -0.05
CA PHE A 176 14.11 -37.96 -0.46
C PHE A 176 13.22 -38.55 0.65
N PRO A 177 13.69 -38.69 1.91
CA PRO A 177 12.85 -39.13 3.01
C PRO A 177 11.63 -38.26 3.26
N ILE A 178 11.77 -36.93 3.14
CA ILE A 178 10.67 -35.98 3.34
C ILE A 178 9.62 -36.13 2.24
N ILE A 179 10.04 -36.17 0.97
CA ILE A 179 9.12 -36.36 -0.17
C ILE A 179 8.46 -37.74 -0.12
N THR A 180 9.21 -38.80 0.21
CA THR A 180 8.66 -40.14 0.42
C THR A 180 7.63 -40.15 1.54
N GLY A 181 7.95 -39.54 2.68
CA GLY A 181 7.05 -39.42 3.82
C GLY A 181 5.78 -38.65 3.49
N LEU A 182 5.89 -37.58 2.71
CA LEU A 182 4.77 -36.78 2.21
C LEU A 182 3.85 -37.61 1.29
N LEU A 183 4.41 -38.28 0.30
CA LEU A 183 3.62 -39.09 -0.65
C LEU A 183 2.95 -40.29 0.03
N ASN A 184 3.57 -40.85 1.08
CA ASN A 184 2.98 -41.93 1.88
C ASN A 184 1.72 -41.51 2.67
N PHE A 185 1.43 -40.21 2.82
CA PHE A 185 0.13 -39.76 3.36
C PHE A 185 -1.02 -40.06 2.39
N ASN A 186 -0.74 -40.20 1.09
CA ASN A 186 -1.71 -40.60 0.09
C ASN A 186 -1.78 -42.14 -0.01
N LYS A 187 -2.54 -42.78 0.88
CA LYS A 187 -2.59 -44.25 1.04
C LYS A 187 -3.30 -45.03 -0.07
N LYS A 188 -3.93 -44.36 -1.04
CA LYS A 188 -4.61 -45.04 -2.16
C LYS A 188 -3.66 -45.16 -3.34
N GLU A 189 -3.43 -46.38 -3.81
CA GLU A 189 -2.77 -46.63 -5.10
C GLU A 189 -3.57 -45.90 -6.19
N ILE A 190 -3.10 -44.72 -6.58
CA ILE A 190 -3.56 -44.07 -7.79
C ILE A 190 -3.06 -44.97 -8.92
N ASN A 191 -3.98 -45.48 -9.75
CA ASN A 191 -3.63 -46.17 -10.98
C ASN A 191 -2.97 -45.15 -11.91
N MET A 192 -1.67 -44.95 -11.75
CA MET A 192 -0.89 -44.01 -12.53
C MET A 192 -0.90 -44.46 -13.98
N MET A 193 -1.24 -43.54 -14.89
CA MET A 193 -0.97 -43.76 -16.30
C MET A 193 0.31 -43.02 -16.68
N ASN A 194 0.97 -43.48 -17.72
CA ASN A 194 2.19 -42.85 -18.21
C ASN A 194 1.86 -41.45 -18.76
N ALA A 195 2.63 -40.43 -18.36
CA ALA A 195 2.50 -39.07 -18.88
C ALA A 195 2.49 -39.02 -20.43
N HIS A 196 3.29 -39.87 -21.09
CA HIS A 196 3.35 -39.93 -22.55
C HIS A 196 2.03 -40.37 -23.21
N ASP A 197 1.25 -41.23 -22.54
CA ASP A 197 -0.06 -41.68 -23.02
C ASP A 197 -1.16 -40.62 -22.80
N MET A 198 -1.04 -39.83 -21.72
CA MET A 198 -2.01 -38.79 -21.34
C MET A 198 -1.89 -37.50 -22.17
N GLN A 199 -0.74 -37.30 -22.81
CA GLN A 199 -0.50 -36.17 -23.71
C GLN A 199 -1.33 -36.25 -25.02
N ASN A 200 -1.96 -37.41 -25.30
CA ASN A 200 -2.89 -37.61 -26.42
C ASN A 200 -4.22 -38.22 -25.93
N PRO A 201 -5.12 -37.43 -25.31
CA PRO A 201 -6.34 -37.95 -24.71
C PRO A 201 -7.35 -38.37 -25.79
N ILE A 202 -7.42 -39.67 -26.13
CA ILE A 202 -8.41 -40.23 -27.06
C ILE A 202 -9.59 -40.88 -26.32
N ARG A 203 -9.45 -41.21 -25.03
CA ARG A 203 -10.53 -41.79 -24.20
C ARG A 203 -10.40 -41.37 -22.73
N PHE A 204 -11.47 -40.79 -22.19
CA PHE A 204 -11.61 -40.50 -20.76
C PHE A 204 -12.22 -41.70 -20.05
N LYS A 205 -11.65 -42.13 -18.92
CA LYS A 205 -12.25 -43.16 -18.06
C LYS A 205 -12.17 -42.78 -16.57
N SER A 206 -13.35 -42.90 -15.96
CA SER A 206 -13.72 -42.91 -14.53
C SER A 206 -13.30 -41.74 -13.64
N THR A 207 -14.34 -41.16 -13.02
CA THR A 207 -14.34 -40.24 -11.89
C THR A 207 -13.54 -40.76 -10.69
N SER A 208 -12.66 -39.92 -10.15
CA SER A 208 -11.98 -40.14 -8.88
C SER A 208 -12.95 -39.97 -7.69
N ASN A 209 -13.42 -41.08 -7.11
CA ASN A 209 -14.28 -41.05 -5.91
C ASN A 209 -13.45 -40.86 -4.62
N TYR A 210 -12.92 -39.65 -4.41
CA TYR A 210 -12.34 -39.24 -3.13
C TYR A 210 -13.44 -38.74 -2.17
N ASN A 211 -13.35 -39.09 -0.88
CA ASN A 211 -14.18 -38.46 0.15
C ASN A 211 -13.68 -37.02 0.42
N ASN A 212 -14.42 -36.22 1.20
CA ASN A 212 -14.06 -34.81 1.42
C ASN A 212 -12.76 -34.62 2.23
N GLU A 213 -12.41 -35.55 3.12
CA GLU A 213 -11.16 -35.49 3.90
C GLU A 213 -9.95 -35.83 3.02
N ASP A 214 -10.04 -36.88 2.21
CA ASP A 214 -9.04 -37.28 1.21
C ASP A 214 -8.76 -36.10 0.26
N LYS A 215 -9.81 -35.41 -0.21
CA LYS A 215 -9.66 -34.22 -1.08
C LYS A 215 -8.81 -33.12 -0.41
N LYS A 216 -9.05 -32.82 0.87
CA LYS A 216 -8.28 -31.82 1.61
C LYS A 216 -6.82 -32.24 1.77
N ILE A 217 -6.57 -33.51 2.04
CA ILE A 217 -5.22 -34.08 2.19
C ILE A 217 -4.48 -34.00 0.86
N ILE A 218 -5.08 -34.49 -0.23
CA ILE A 218 -4.48 -34.49 -1.57
C ILE A 218 -4.16 -33.05 -2.02
N LEU A 219 -5.09 -32.12 -1.84
CA LEU A 219 -4.86 -30.70 -2.14
C LEU A 219 -3.66 -30.14 -1.35
N SER A 220 -3.57 -30.46 -0.05
CA SER A 220 -2.47 -30.00 0.80
C SER A 220 -1.13 -30.61 0.38
N ILE A 221 -1.13 -31.86 -0.08
CA ILE A 221 0.07 -32.53 -0.63
C ILE A 221 0.56 -31.83 -1.90
N TYR A 222 -0.30 -31.57 -2.87
CA TYR A 222 0.09 -30.86 -4.10
C TYR A 222 0.59 -29.44 -3.83
N ASN A 223 -0.07 -28.71 -2.93
CA ASN A 223 0.37 -27.37 -2.53
C ASN A 223 1.74 -27.39 -1.85
N LEU A 224 1.97 -28.32 -0.92
CA LEU A 224 3.26 -28.46 -0.26
C LEU A 224 4.35 -28.86 -1.26
N LEU A 225 4.10 -29.83 -2.15
CA LEU A 225 5.06 -30.19 -3.21
C LEU A 225 5.41 -28.99 -4.09
N THR A 226 4.42 -28.18 -4.47
CA THR A 226 4.61 -26.96 -5.25
C THR A 226 5.50 -25.96 -4.52
N GLU A 227 5.30 -25.76 -3.21
CA GLU A 227 6.12 -24.88 -2.39
C GLU A 227 7.57 -25.38 -2.23
N LEU A 228 7.74 -26.68 -1.97
CA LEU A 228 9.07 -27.29 -1.85
C LEU A 228 9.86 -27.20 -3.16
N PHE A 229 9.22 -27.49 -4.30
CA PHE A 229 9.86 -27.40 -5.61
C PHE A 229 10.17 -25.95 -5.98
N SER A 230 9.29 -25.01 -5.64
CA SER A 230 9.55 -23.58 -5.83
C SER A 230 10.79 -23.16 -5.03
N ALA A 231 10.88 -23.51 -3.74
CA ALA A 231 12.02 -23.17 -2.90
C ALA A 231 13.36 -23.76 -3.42
N LEU A 232 13.33 -24.98 -3.95
CA LEU A 232 14.49 -25.62 -4.60
C LEU A 232 14.95 -24.88 -5.87
N LEU A 233 14.01 -24.35 -6.66
CA LEU A 233 14.35 -23.54 -7.84
C LEU A 233 14.88 -22.16 -7.45
N GLU A 234 14.35 -21.53 -6.39
CA GLU A 234 14.69 -20.15 -6.03
C GLU A 234 16.10 -19.99 -5.44
N THR A 235 16.57 -20.97 -4.69
CA THR A 235 17.77 -20.82 -3.86
C THR A 235 19.06 -21.25 -4.55
N ASN A 236 19.01 -22.31 -5.38
CA ASN A 236 20.18 -22.83 -6.11
C ASN A 236 19.87 -23.28 -7.54
N TYR A 237 18.64 -23.09 -8.03
CA TYR A 237 18.19 -23.60 -9.33
C TYR A 237 18.48 -25.11 -9.51
N ASN A 238 18.15 -25.91 -8.48
CA ASN A 238 18.48 -27.34 -8.40
C ASN A 238 17.55 -28.22 -9.25
N THR A 239 17.54 -28.02 -10.57
CA THR A 239 16.66 -28.73 -11.50
C THR A 239 16.95 -30.23 -11.55
N ASN A 240 18.22 -30.64 -11.39
CA ASN A 240 18.63 -32.05 -11.34
C ASN A 240 17.94 -32.80 -10.19
N LEU A 241 17.96 -32.24 -8.97
CA LEU A 241 17.32 -32.85 -7.81
C LEU A 241 15.80 -32.98 -7.99
N ILE A 242 15.15 -31.95 -8.54
CA ILE A 242 13.70 -32.00 -8.83
C ILE A 242 13.39 -33.13 -9.82
N ASN A 243 14.22 -33.28 -10.85
CA ASN A 243 14.04 -34.31 -11.85
C ASN A 243 14.31 -35.72 -11.29
N GLU A 244 15.35 -35.91 -10.47
CA GLU A 244 15.60 -37.17 -9.75
C GLU A 244 14.41 -37.54 -8.85
N LEU A 245 13.84 -36.57 -8.13
CA LEU A 245 12.62 -36.78 -7.32
C LEU A 245 11.42 -37.15 -8.18
N CYS A 246 11.24 -36.50 -9.34
CA CYS A 246 10.16 -36.81 -10.27
C CYS A 246 10.27 -38.22 -10.85
N GLU A 247 11.48 -38.68 -11.14
CA GLU A 247 11.73 -40.04 -11.64
C GLU A 247 11.52 -41.10 -10.56
N GLN A 248 12.12 -40.92 -9.39
CA GLN A 248 12.04 -41.91 -8.31
C GLN A 248 10.61 -42.08 -7.77
N HIS A 249 9.83 -40.99 -7.75
CA HIS A 249 8.49 -40.98 -7.15
C HIS A 249 7.35 -40.81 -8.17
N HIS A 250 7.63 -40.82 -9.47
CA HIS A 250 6.62 -40.66 -10.53
C HIS A 250 5.73 -39.41 -10.37
N ILE A 251 6.29 -38.30 -9.87
CA ILE A 251 5.52 -37.09 -9.50
C ILE A 251 4.85 -36.45 -10.72
N GLN A 252 5.51 -36.47 -11.88
CA GLN A 252 4.90 -35.97 -13.11
C GLN A 252 3.74 -36.85 -13.59
N ASP A 253 3.91 -38.18 -13.59
CA ASP A 253 2.85 -39.13 -13.94
C ASP A 253 1.62 -38.96 -13.00
N LEU A 254 1.86 -38.73 -11.70
CA LEU A 254 0.83 -38.40 -10.71
C LEU A 254 0.06 -37.12 -11.08
N ALA A 255 0.76 -36.02 -11.35
CA ALA A 255 0.14 -34.75 -11.69
C ALA A 255 -0.66 -34.84 -13.01
N TRP A 256 -0.11 -35.48 -14.04
CA TRP A 256 -0.83 -35.74 -15.29
C TRP A 256 -2.08 -36.59 -15.07
N THR A 257 -1.98 -37.62 -14.24
CA THR A 257 -3.11 -38.50 -13.91
C THR A 257 -4.23 -37.76 -13.21
N GLU A 258 -3.88 -36.89 -12.26
CA GLU A 258 -4.86 -36.08 -11.54
C GLU A 258 -5.56 -35.06 -12.46
N ILE A 259 -4.83 -34.41 -13.37
CA ILE A 259 -5.43 -33.47 -14.33
C ILE A 259 -6.38 -34.20 -15.29
N HIS A 260 -6.01 -35.41 -15.71
CA HIS A 260 -6.80 -36.20 -16.65
C HIS A 260 -8.07 -36.81 -16.03
N ASN A 261 -7.96 -37.38 -14.81
CA ASN A 261 -9.03 -38.17 -14.18
C ASN A 261 -9.73 -37.48 -13.00
N GLY A 262 -9.13 -36.43 -12.42
CA GLY A 262 -9.65 -35.77 -11.22
C GLY A 262 -10.99 -35.08 -11.46
N ASP A 263 -11.81 -34.97 -10.43
CA ASP A 263 -13.12 -34.30 -10.53
C ASP A 263 -13.19 -32.97 -9.76
N ASN A 264 -12.18 -32.68 -8.94
CA ASN A 264 -12.14 -31.46 -8.14
C ASN A 264 -11.20 -30.44 -8.79
N GLU A 265 -11.74 -29.29 -9.21
CA GLU A 265 -10.96 -28.24 -9.88
C GLU A 265 -9.82 -27.68 -9.04
N ASP A 266 -9.94 -27.59 -7.71
CA ASP A 266 -8.87 -27.07 -6.85
C ASP A 266 -7.68 -28.04 -6.80
N ILE A 267 -7.94 -29.34 -6.75
CA ILE A 267 -6.90 -30.38 -6.81
C ILE A 267 -6.24 -30.37 -8.19
N ILE A 268 -7.04 -30.33 -9.26
CA ILE A 268 -6.52 -30.25 -10.64
C ILE A 268 -5.65 -29.00 -10.82
N LEU A 269 -6.07 -27.87 -10.27
CA LEU A 269 -5.29 -26.63 -10.29
C LEU A 269 -3.96 -26.76 -9.55
N ALA A 270 -3.97 -27.35 -8.34
CA ALA A 270 -2.75 -27.57 -7.58
C ALA A 270 -1.79 -28.54 -8.31
N ALA A 271 -2.32 -29.61 -8.91
CA ALA A 271 -1.56 -30.53 -9.74
C ALA A 271 -0.99 -29.83 -11.00
N SER A 272 -1.78 -28.97 -11.65
CA SER A 272 -1.33 -28.18 -12.81
C SER A 272 -0.20 -27.21 -12.44
N LYS A 273 -0.27 -26.53 -11.29
CA LYS A 273 0.80 -25.65 -10.80
C LYS A 273 2.09 -26.43 -10.50
N LEU A 274 1.99 -27.59 -9.86
CA LEU A 274 3.12 -28.49 -9.66
C LEU A 274 3.74 -28.91 -11.00
N LEU A 275 2.91 -29.32 -11.97
CA LEU A 275 3.36 -29.73 -13.30
C LEU A 275 4.09 -28.59 -14.05
N CYS A 276 3.71 -27.33 -13.84
CA CYS A 276 4.44 -26.20 -14.42
C CYS A 276 5.90 -26.14 -13.95
N LEU A 277 6.15 -26.39 -12.65
CA LEU A 277 7.50 -26.43 -12.08
C LEU A 277 8.29 -27.63 -12.61
N CYS A 278 7.66 -28.80 -12.66
CA CYS A 278 8.27 -30.02 -13.19
C CYS A 278 8.66 -29.89 -14.67
N ASN A 279 7.81 -29.26 -15.49
CA ASN A 279 8.12 -29.07 -16.91
C ASN A 279 9.31 -28.12 -17.12
N ILE A 280 9.44 -27.10 -16.27
CA ILE A 280 10.59 -26.19 -16.33
C ILE A 280 11.87 -26.87 -15.88
N SER A 281 11.82 -27.68 -14.82
CA SER A 281 13.01 -28.44 -14.40
C SER A 281 13.42 -29.46 -15.44
N ALA A 282 12.47 -30.14 -16.08
CA ALA A 282 12.74 -31.18 -17.07
C ALA A 282 13.40 -30.61 -18.35
N ALA A 283 12.96 -29.42 -18.78
CA ALA A 283 13.47 -28.79 -20.00
C ALA A 283 14.86 -28.15 -19.87
N THR A 284 15.44 -28.09 -18.66
CA THR A 284 16.80 -27.53 -18.43
C THR A 284 17.88 -28.60 -18.23
N LEU A 285 17.57 -29.88 -18.44
CA LEU A 285 18.56 -30.96 -18.39
C LEU A 285 19.48 -30.92 -19.61
N SER A 286 20.77 -31.20 -19.39
CA SER A 286 21.76 -31.36 -20.48
C SER A 286 21.55 -32.68 -21.22
N GLU A 287 21.82 -32.68 -22.54
CA GLU A 287 21.68 -33.80 -23.51
C GLU A 287 22.23 -35.18 -23.09
N ASN A 288 23.06 -35.26 -22.05
CA ASN A 288 23.69 -36.49 -21.58
C ASN A 288 22.90 -37.25 -20.50
N GLY A 289 21.73 -36.76 -20.07
CA GLY A 289 20.88 -37.43 -19.09
C GLY A 289 19.76 -38.24 -19.75
N GLU A 290 19.75 -39.56 -19.58
CA GLU A 290 18.59 -40.42 -19.89
C GLU A 290 17.45 -40.13 -18.90
N ASN A 291 16.79 -38.97 -19.00
CA ASN A 291 15.64 -38.66 -18.16
C ASN A 291 14.33 -39.04 -18.88
N LYS A 292 13.45 -39.79 -18.21
CA LYS A 292 12.17 -40.27 -18.77
C LYS A 292 11.26 -39.12 -19.26
N TYR A 293 11.41 -37.95 -18.64
CA TYR A 293 10.59 -36.76 -18.87
C TYR A 293 11.35 -35.67 -19.62
N TYR A 294 12.50 -35.94 -20.22
CA TYR A 294 13.19 -34.95 -21.04
C TYR A 294 12.42 -34.67 -22.35
N GLU A 295 12.28 -33.40 -22.70
CA GLU A 295 11.84 -32.95 -24.02
C GLU A 295 12.69 -31.75 -24.41
N GLU A 296 13.20 -31.78 -25.64
CA GLU A 296 14.13 -30.76 -26.15
C GLU A 296 13.45 -29.39 -26.32
N ASN A 297 12.13 -29.36 -26.60
CA ASN A 297 11.38 -28.14 -26.82
C ASN A 297 10.37 -27.86 -25.69
N PHE A 298 10.66 -26.85 -24.86
CA PHE A 298 9.79 -26.47 -23.75
C PHE A 298 8.38 -26.02 -24.20
N ALA A 299 8.25 -25.37 -25.36
CA ALA A 299 6.96 -24.95 -25.90
C ALA A 299 6.01 -26.15 -26.11
N PHE A 300 6.56 -27.31 -26.42
CA PHE A 300 5.79 -28.53 -26.63
C PHE A 300 5.19 -29.07 -25.33
N PHE A 301 5.92 -29.01 -24.21
CA PHE A 301 5.34 -29.32 -22.88
C PHE A 301 4.15 -28.42 -22.57
N VAL A 302 4.33 -27.12 -22.77
CA VAL A 302 3.29 -26.11 -22.52
C VAL A 302 2.07 -26.37 -23.41
N ALA A 303 2.27 -26.62 -24.70
CA ALA A 303 1.19 -26.91 -25.64
C ALA A 303 0.42 -28.20 -25.31
N LYS A 304 1.13 -29.29 -24.94
CA LYS A 304 0.51 -30.55 -24.50
C LYS A 304 -0.33 -30.37 -23.24
N HIS A 305 0.21 -29.63 -22.27
CA HIS A 305 -0.50 -29.34 -21.02
C HIS A 305 -1.77 -28.53 -21.28
N PHE A 306 -1.69 -27.45 -22.05
CA PHE A 306 -2.88 -26.68 -22.44
C PHE A 306 -3.87 -27.52 -23.24
N LYS A 307 -3.42 -28.35 -24.19
CA LYS A 307 -4.31 -29.24 -24.95
C LYS A 307 -5.13 -30.13 -24.01
N LEU A 308 -4.51 -30.74 -23.00
CA LEU A 308 -5.25 -31.55 -22.02
C LEU A 308 -6.29 -30.73 -21.24
N LEU A 309 -5.88 -29.56 -20.71
CA LEU A 309 -6.78 -28.68 -19.96
C LEU A 309 -7.98 -28.22 -20.81
N ILE A 310 -7.73 -27.94 -22.09
CA ILE A 310 -8.75 -27.51 -23.05
C ILE A 310 -9.72 -28.65 -23.36
N VAL A 311 -9.25 -29.88 -23.64
CA VAL A 311 -10.14 -31.02 -23.90
C VAL A 311 -11.00 -31.35 -22.67
N ARG A 312 -10.48 -31.09 -21.46
CA ARG A 312 -11.19 -31.27 -20.19
C ARG A 312 -12.18 -30.13 -19.87
N HIS A 313 -12.28 -29.12 -20.73
CA HIS A 313 -13.13 -27.93 -20.54
C HIS A 313 -12.89 -27.18 -19.21
N LEU A 314 -11.64 -27.14 -18.71
CA LEU A 314 -11.29 -26.55 -17.41
C LEU A 314 -11.10 -25.02 -17.44
N PHE A 315 -11.90 -24.31 -18.24
CA PHE A 315 -11.90 -22.85 -18.31
C PHE A 315 -12.98 -22.25 -17.37
N PRO A 316 -12.84 -20.99 -16.95
CA PRO A 316 -11.65 -20.13 -17.07
C PRO A 316 -10.55 -20.47 -16.06
N LYS A 317 -10.91 -21.00 -14.90
CA LYS A 317 -10.05 -21.02 -13.70
C LYS A 317 -8.70 -21.71 -13.90
N VAL A 318 -8.69 -22.99 -14.28
CA VAL A 318 -7.44 -23.78 -14.33
C VAL A 318 -6.55 -23.27 -15.45
N ILE A 319 -7.07 -23.13 -16.67
CA ILE A 319 -6.29 -22.69 -17.84
C ILE A 319 -5.64 -21.32 -17.59
N LEU A 320 -6.36 -20.34 -17.05
CA LEU A 320 -5.81 -19.01 -16.82
C LEU A 320 -4.78 -18.99 -15.71
N GLU A 321 -4.99 -19.72 -14.60
CA GLU A 321 -3.98 -19.84 -13.56
C GLU A 321 -2.71 -20.55 -14.05
N THR A 322 -2.85 -21.55 -14.93
CA THR A 322 -1.72 -22.21 -15.59
C THR A 322 -0.98 -21.23 -16.51
N CYS A 323 -1.68 -20.34 -17.23
CA CYS A 323 -1.05 -19.27 -18.01
C CYS A 323 -0.25 -18.31 -17.12
N VAL A 324 -0.81 -17.88 -15.99
CA VAL A 324 -0.13 -17.02 -15.01
C VAL A 324 1.13 -17.71 -14.48
N GLN A 325 1.02 -18.98 -14.10
CA GLN A 325 2.14 -19.75 -13.55
C GLN A 325 3.26 -19.91 -14.57
N TYR A 326 2.95 -20.31 -15.81
CA TYR A 326 3.97 -20.41 -16.86
C TYR A 326 4.59 -19.06 -17.20
N THR A 327 3.80 -17.99 -17.27
CA THR A 327 4.33 -16.63 -17.54
C THR A 327 5.32 -16.21 -16.47
N PHE A 328 4.97 -16.38 -15.19
CA PHE A 328 5.83 -16.07 -14.05
C PHE A 328 7.14 -16.88 -14.09
N LEU A 329 7.04 -18.20 -14.23
CA LEU A 329 8.21 -19.05 -14.20
C LEU A 329 9.10 -18.86 -15.43
N TRP A 330 8.50 -18.64 -16.60
CA TRP A 330 9.23 -18.35 -17.82
C TRP A 330 9.98 -17.02 -17.72
N HIS A 331 9.32 -15.94 -17.28
CA HIS A 331 9.99 -14.65 -17.05
C HIS A 331 11.20 -14.79 -16.10
N ARG A 332 11.07 -15.64 -15.07
CA ARG A 332 12.14 -15.85 -14.09
C ARG A 332 13.30 -16.71 -14.60
N TYR A 333 13.05 -17.71 -15.43
CA TYR A 333 14.03 -18.74 -15.78
C TYR A 333 14.39 -18.82 -17.27
N ASN A 334 13.78 -18.02 -18.16
CA ASN A 334 14.03 -18.08 -19.61
C ASN A 334 15.51 -17.93 -20.01
N SER A 335 16.31 -17.20 -19.22
CA SER A 335 17.72 -16.97 -19.48
C SER A 335 18.58 -18.23 -19.36
N LYS A 336 18.03 -19.29 -18.75
CA LYS A 336 18.69 -20.59 -18.58
C LYS A 336 18.46 -21.53 -19.75
N PHE A 337 17.60 -21.16 -20.70
CA PHE A 337 17.30 -21.94 -21.88
C PHE A 337 18.14 -21.47 -23.07
N ASP A 338 18.64 -22.41 -23.86
CA ASP A 338 19.29 -22.11 -25.13
C ASP A 338 18.25 -21.65 -26.15
N ARG A 339 18.34 -20.39 -26.59
CA ARG A 339 17.40 -19.78 -27.54
C ARG A 339 17.55 -20.34 -28.96
N GLU A 340 18.72 -20.86 -29.31
CA GLU A 340 18.96 -21.43 -30.65
C GLU A 340 18.36 -22.83 -30.77
N LYS A 341 18.36 -23.62 -29.69
CA LYS A 341 17.71 -24.95 -29.64
C LYS A 341 16.19 -24.90 -29.48
N ASN A 342 15.67 -23.85 -28.83
CA ASN A 342 14.23 -23.59 -28.75
C ASN A 342 13.62 -22.99 -30.05
N ALA A 343 14.40 -22.88 -31.13
CA ALA A 343 13.97 -22.38 -32.44
C ALA A 343 13.26 -23.44 -33.31
N GLY A 344 12.52 -24.36 -32.69
CA GLY A 344 11.73 -25.40 -33.39
C GLY A 344 10.43 -24.86 -34.02
N GLU A 345 9.46 -25.75 -34.25
CA GLU A 345 8.13 -25.45 -34.85
C GLU A 345 7.32 -24.36 -34.11
N PHE A 346 7.75 -23.92 -32.92
CA PHE A 346 7.18 -22.86 -32.10
C PHE A 346 8.18 -21.71 -31.98
N THR A 347 7.81 -20.50 -32.44
CA THR A 347 8.73 -19.37 -32.57
C THR A 347 9.06 -18.68 -31.24
N ARG A 348 8.15 -18.64 -30.25
CA ARG A 348 8.35 -18.10 -28.89
C ARG A 348 7.34 -18.71 -27.90
N VAL A 349 7.81 -19.18 -26.73
CA VAL A 349 6.96 -19.78 -25.66
C VAL A 349 6.02 -18.73 -25.07
N GLU A 350 6.51 -17.50 -24.93
CA GLU A 350 5.76 -16.34 -24.45
C GLU A 350 4.52 -16.10 -25.32
N ASN A 351 4.68 -16.20 -26.64
CA ASN A 351 3.60 -16.02 -27.60
C ASN A 351 2.55 -17.13 -27.50
N LEU A 352 2.98 -18.39 -27.29
CA LEU A 352 2.06 -19.50 -27.06
C LEU A 352 1.19 -19.25 -25.82
N ILE A 353 1.81 -18.90 -24.68
CA ILE A 353 1.08 -18.64 -23.43
C ILE A 353 0.15 -17.44 -23.60
N PHE A 354 0.66 -16.35 -24.20
CA PHE A 354 -0.09 -15.14 -24.48
C PHE A 354 -1.34 -15.41 -25.34
N LEU A 355 -1.19 -16.14 -26.44
CA LEU A 355 -2.29 -16.43 -27.37
C LEU A 355 -3.33 -17.38 -26.76
N VAL A 356 -2.91 -18.38 -25.97
CA VAL A 356 -3.85 -19.24 -25.22
C VAL A 356 -4.64 -18.40 -24.21
N GLN A 357 -3.97 -17.52 -23.46
CA GLN A 357 -4.62 -16.65 -22.49
C GLN A 357 -5.58 -15.64 -23.14
N ALA A 358 -5.22 -15.09 -24.31
CA ALA A 358 -6.01 -14.08 -25.00
C ALA A 358 -7.17 -14.66 -25.84
N MET A 359 -7.16 -15.97 -26.13
CA MET A 359 -8.16 -16.60 -27.01
C MET A 359 -9.63 -16.38 -26.61
N PRO A 360 -10.03 -16.47 -25.32
CA PRO A 360 -11.42 -16.21 -24.95
C PRO A 360 -11.84 -14.76 -25.23
N MET A 361 -10.94 -13.81 -24.96
CA MET A 361 -11.14 -12.39 -25.29
C MET A 361 -11.33 -12.20 -26.80
N PHE A 362 -10.51 -12.86 -27.64
CA PHE A 362 -10.66 -12.78 -29.10
C PHE A 362 -11.96 -13.41 -29.60
N LYS A 363 -12.41 -14.51 -28.98
CA LYS A 363 -13.69 -15.12 -29.29
C LYS A 363 -14.85 -14.18 -28.94
N CYS A 364 -14.81 -13.53 -27.78
CA CYS A 364 -15.76 -12.50 -27.37
C CYS A 364 -15.75 -11.32 -28.37
N MET A 365 -14.58 -10.87 -28.81
CA MET A 365 -14.42 -9.83 -29.84
C MET A 365 -15.12 -10.20 -31.16
N ARG A 366 -15.00 -11.45 -31.59
CA ARG A 366 -15.54 -11.89 -32.88
C ARG A 366 -17.04 -12.18 -32.85
N ASP A 367 -17.57 -12.66 -31.74
CA ASP A 367 -18.99 -13.00 -31.65
C ASP A 367 -19.90 -11.77 -31.64
N SER A 368 -19.39 -10.63 -31.15
CA SER A 368 -20.12 -9.36 -31.14
C SER A 368 -19.80 -8.45 -32.32
N HIS A 369 -18.65 -8.58 -32.99
CA HIS A 369 -18.40 -7.86 -34.26
C HIS A 369 -19.05 -8.58 -35.45
N ARG A 370 -20.26 -8.15 -35.82
CA ARG A 370 -20.90 -8.57 -37.08
C ARG A 370 -20.37 -7.81 -38.31
N GLU A 371 -19.95 -6.56 -38.11
CA GLU A 371 -19.24 -5.78 -39.13
C GLU A 371 -17.73 -6.05 -39.08
N ARG A 372 -17.16 -6.44 -40.23
CA ARG A 372 -15.72 -6.55 -40.43
C ARG A 372 -15.10 -5.15 -40.48
N SER A 373 -14.74 -4.61 -39.32
CA SER A 373 -13.86 -3.44 -39.28
C SER A 373 -12.48 -3.85 -39.79
N GLU A 374 -11.99 -3.20 -40.85
CA GLU A 374 -10.64 -3.42 -41.40
C GLU A 374 -9.57 -3.35 -40.29
N MET A 375 -9.75 -2.47 -39.31
CA MET A 375 -8.84 -2.33 -38.16
C MET A 375 -8.87 -3.55 -37.24
N ALA A 376 -10.05 -4.14 -37.03
CA ALA A 376 -10.17 -5.36 -36.24
C ALA A 376 -9.55 -6.56 -36.98
N GLU A 377 -9.67 -6.63 -38.31
CA GLU A 377 -8.99 -7.65 -39.13
C GLU A 377 -7.47 -7.48 -39.07
N LEU A 378 -6.94 -6.27 -39.21
CA LEU A 378 -5.51 -5.99 -39.06
C LEU A 378 -4.99 -6.35 -37.67
N PHE A 379 -5.77 -6.11 -36.61
CA PHE A 379 -5.42 -6.55 -35.26
C PHE A 379 -5.38 -8.07 -35.14
N ILE A 380 -6.34 -8.78 -35.74
CA ILE A 380 -6.36 -10.25 -35.79
C ILE A 380 -5.14 -10.78 -36.56
N ASP A 381 -4.81 -10.20 -37.71
CA ASP A 381 -3.63 -10.58 -38.49
C ASP A 381 -2.34 -10.37 -37.70
N LYS A 382 -2.25 -9.26 -36.93
CA LYS A 382 -1.12 -8.99 -36.03
C LYS A 382 -0.98 -10.06 -34.95
N LEU A 383 -2.08 -10.57 -34.39
CA LEU A 383 -2.05 -11.64 -33.39
C LEU A 383 -1.62 -12.99 -34.00
N PHE A 384 -2.14 -13.33 -35.18
CA PHE A 384 -1.76 -14.55 -35.87
C PHE A 384 -0.31 -14.51 -36.39
N ALA A 385 0.23 -13.33 -36.69
CA ALA A 385 1.64 -13.18 -37.05
C ALA A 385 2.60 -13.58 -35.91
N LEU A 386 2.16 -13.58 -34.65
CA LEU A 386 2.94 -14.07 -33.51
C LEU A 386 2.97 -15.60 -33.40
N ALA A 387 2.01 -16.27 -34.03
CA ALA A 387 1.71 -17.67 -33.82
C ALA A 387 2.38 -18.54 -34.87
N CYS A 388 3.00 -19.65 -34.44
CA CYS A 388 3.37 -20.70 -35.38
C CYS A 388 2.17 -21.58 -35.75
N PRO A 389 2.24 -22.40 -36.82
CA PRO A 389 1.12 -23.25 -37.25
C PRO A 389 0.55 -24.14 -36.14
N SER A 390 1.41 -24.66 -35.27
CA SER A 390 1.01 -25.54 -34.17
C SER A 390 0.26 -24.77 -33.06
N THR A 391 0.68 -23.54 -32.72
CA THR A 391 -0.07 -22.64 -31.83
C THR A 391 -1.42 -22.25 -32.45
N VAL A 392 -1.44 -21.92 -33.74
CA VAL A 392 -2.69 -21.59 -34.45
C VAL A 392 -3.71 -22.73 -34.38
N ARG A 393 -3.27 -23.97 -34.61
CA ARG A 393 -4.14 -25.16 -34.47
C ARG A 393 -4.67 -25.32 -33.05
N LEU A 394 -3.83 -25.10 -32.03
CA LEU A 394 -4.26 -25.14 -30.63
C LEU A 394 -5.30 -24.06 -30.33
N CYS A 395 -5.10 -22.82 -30.80
CA CYS A 395 -6.05 -21.73 -30.64
C CYS A 395 -7.40 -22.03 -31.32
N TYR A 396 -7.39 -22.59 -32.54
CA TYR A 396 -8.62 -23.04 -33.20
C TYR A 396 -9.32 -24.15 -32.43
N PHE A 397 -8.57 -25.13 -31.93
CA PHE A 397 -9.11 -26.19 -31.11
C PHE A 397 -9.73 -25.65 -29.81
N TYR A 398 -9.08 -24.68 -29.15
CA TYR A 398 -9.60 -24.04 -27.94
C TYR A 398 -10.87 -23.25 -28.22
N ARG A 399 -10.88 -22.46 -29.28
CA ARG A 399 -12.04 -21.69 -29.74
C ARG A 399 -13.27 -22.58 -29.90
N ASP A 400 -13.09 -23.76 -30.48
CA ASP A 400 -14.19 -24.68 -30.76
C ASP A 400 -14.79 -25.28 -29.48
N GLN A 401 -14.02 -25.34 -28.39
CA GLN A 401 -14.54 -25.80 -27.09
C GLN A 401 -15.53 -24.82 -26.45
N PHE A 402 -15.51 -23.53 -26.82
CA PHE A 402 -16.48 -22.57 -26.29
C PHE A 402 -17.91 -22.80 -26.80
N TYR A 403 -18.10 -23.47 -27.95
CA TYR A 403 -19.44 -23.82 -28.43
C TYR A 403 -20.13 -24.90 -27.58
N VAL A 404 -19.36 -25.64 -26.78
CA VAL A 404 -19.85 -26.70 -25.89
C VAL A 404 -20.05 -26.17 -24.46
N SER A 405 -19.52 -24.98 -24.15
CA SER A 405 -19.61 -24.40 -22.82
C SER A 405 -21.01 -23.88 -22.49
N SER A 406 -21.41 -24.03 -21.23
CA SER A 406 -22.58 -23.35 -20.66
C SER A 406 -22.29 -21.94 -20.14
N THR A 407 -21.02 -21.57 -19.95
CA THR A 407 -20.62 -20.27 -19.40
C THR A 407 -20.54 -19.22 -20.49
N PRO A 408 -21.17 -18.04 -20.32
CA PRO A 408 -21.05 -16.93 -21.28
C PRO A 408 -19.59 -16.53 -21.51
N ILE A 409 -19.24 -16.22 -22.76
CA ILE A 409 -17.87 -15.87 -23.14
C ILE A 409 -17.42 -14.54 -22.50
N GLU A 410 -18.37 -13.66 -22.21
CA GLU A 410 -18.16 -12.38 -21.52
C GLU A 410 -17.65 -12.60 -20.09
N THR A 411 -18.22 -13.56 -19.36
CA THR A 411 -17.78 -13.94 -18.01
C THR A 411 -16.38 -14.55 -18.04
N ILE A 412 -16.07 -15.38 -19.04
CA ILE A 412 -14.72 -15.93 -19.23
C ILE A 412 -13.73 -14.79 -19.56
N THR A 413 -14.13 -13.83 -20.39
CA THR A 413 -13.31 -12.68 -20.81
C THR A 413 -12.99 -11.75 -19.64
N TYR A 414 -13.93 -11.54 -18.72
CA TYR A 414 -13.68 -10.85 -17.46
C TYR A 414 -12.49 -11.46 -16.69
N HIS A 415 -12.45 -12.79 -16.55
CA HIS A 415 -11.32 -13.47 -15.90
C HIS A 415 -10.01 -13.36 -16.69
N VAL A 416 -10.06 -13.32 -18.03
CA VAL A 416 -8.88 -13.11 -18.89
C VAL A 416 -8.25 -11.74 -18.61
N ILE A 417 -9.06 -10.68 -18.52
CA ILE A 417 -8.58 -9.31 -18.24
C ILE A 417 -7.89 -9.26 -16.88
N ASN A 418 -8.53 -9.81 -15.84
CA ASN A 418 -7.96 -9.86 -14.49
C ASN A 418 -6.65 -10.68 -14.45
N SER A 419 -6.56 -11.74 -15.25
CA SER A 419 -5.32 -12.50 -15.43
C SER A 419 -4.21 -11.64 -16.06
N PHE A 420 -4.52 -10.86 -17.11
CA PHE A 420 -3.55 -9.94 -17.73
C PHE A 420 -3.08 -8.83 -16.79
N ILE A 421 -3.98 -8.29 -15.95
CA ILE A 421 -3.61 -7.30 -14.93
C ILE A 421 -2.56 -7.89 -13.97
N ARG A 422 -2.76 -9.15 -13.51
CA ARG A 422 -1.83 -9.86 -12.61
C ARG A 422 -0.46 -10.12 -13.23
N VAL A 423 -0.40 -10.43 -14.53
CA VAL A 423 0.89 -10.69 -15.21
C VAL A 423 1.50 -9.45 -15.86
N SER A 424 0.90 -8.27 -15.69
CA SER A 424 1.34 -7.02 -16.33
C SER A 424 2.80 -6.66 -16.05
N SER A 425 3.41 -7.13 -14.94
CA SER A 425 4.83 -6.91 -14.62
C SER A 425 5.79 -7.70 -15.49
N PHE A 426 5.31 -8.75 -16.14
CA PHE A 426 6.09 -9.67 -16.93
C PHE A 426 5.86 -9.50 -18.44
N CYS A 427 4.89 -8.67 -18.84
CA CYS A 427 4.58 -8.42 -20.25
C CYS A 427 5.62 -7.51 -20.90
N GLU A 428 6.06 -7.89 -22.10
CA GLU A 428 6.82 -7.00 -22.98
C GLU A 428 5.94 -5.87 -23.52
N LYS A 429 6.56 -4.74 -23.92
CA LYS A 429 5.82 -3.57 -24.42
C LYS A 429 4.93 -3.92 -25.62
N GLU A 430 5.41 -4.73 -26.55
CA GLU A 430 4.63 -5.14 -27.73
C GLU A 430 3.36 -5.93 -27.34
N GLN A 431 3.50 -6.89 -26.41
CA GLN A 431 2.37 -7.66 -25.87
C GLN A 431 1.40 -6.76 -25.10
N ALA A 432 1.93 -5.83 -24.29
CA ALA A 432 1.13 -4.87 -23.55
C ALA A 432 0.29 -3.98 -24.48
N VAL A 433 0.85 -3.55 -25.61
CA VAL A 433 0.10 -2.81 -26.65
C VAL A 433 -1.02 -3.67 -27.22
N MET A 434 -0.78 -4.95 -27.53
CA MET A 434 -1.82 -5.84 -28.07
C MET A 434 -2.94 -6.14 -27.06
N ILE A 435 -2.59 -6.29 -25.78
CA ILE A 435 -3.57 -6.43 -24.69
C ILE A 435 -4.42 -5.17 -24.60
N PHE A 436 -3.78 -4.00 -24.62
CA PHE A 436 -4.45 -2.71 -24.60
C PHE A 436 -5.42 -2.56 -25.79
N GLN A 437 -4.98 -2.93 -27.00
CA GLN A 437 -5.83 -2.96 -28.19
C GLN A 437 -7.05 -3.87 -27.99
N GLY A 438 -6.84 -5.09 -27.46
CA GLY A 438 -7.95 -6.00 -27.13
C GLY A 438 -8.97 -5.38 -26.16
N PHE A 439 -8.50 -4.70 -25.12
CA PHE A 439 -9.39 -3.99 -24.18
C PHE A 439 -10.15 -2.84 -24.85
N MET A 440 -9.53 -2.11 -25.78
CA MET A 440 -10.20 -1.06 -26.55
C MET A 440 -11.32 -1.61 -27.44
N TYR A 441 -11.12 -2.76 -28.08
CA TYR A 441 -12.15 -3.41 -28.87
C TYR A 441 -13.31 -3.92 -28.00
N LEU A 442 -13.03 -4.47 -26.82
CA LEU A 442 -14.09 -4.82 -25.86
C LEU A 442 -14.85 -3.59 -25.35
N LEU A 443 -14.15 -2.48 -25.10
CA LEU A 443 -14.77 -1.23 -24.65
C LEU A 443 -15.81 -0.72 -25.66
N LYS A 444 -15.55 -0.94 -26.97
CA LYS A 444 -16.46 -0.55 -28.06
C LYS A 444 -17.88 -1.09 -27.85
N TYR A 445 -18.04 -2.25 -27.20
CA TYR A 445 -19.36 -2.88 -26.94
C TYR A 445 -20.25 -2.06 -26.02
N PHE A 446 -19.66 -1.28 -25.14
CA PHE A 446 -20.37 -0.50 -24.14
C PHE A 446 -20.66 0.94 -24.59
N VAL A 447 -20.22 1.33 -25.80
CA VAL A 447 -20.28 2.73 -26.27
C VAL A 447 -20.78 2.90 -27.71
N HIS A 448 -20.70 1.86 -28.55
CA HIS A 448 -21.05 1.99 -29.97
C HIS A 448 -22.53 1.69 -30.23
N ILE A 449 -23.24 2.65 -30.80
CA ILE A 449 -24.62 2.51 -31.28
C ILE A 449 -24.54 2.24 -32.79
N GLU A 450 -24.99 1.05 -33.22
CA GLU A 450 -25.11 0.73 -34.65
C GLU A 450 -26.12 1.69 -35.30
N THR A 451 -25.82 2.19 -36.50
CA THR A 451 -26.74 3.05 -37.26
C THR A 451 -27.96 2.26 -37.72
N GLU A 452 -29.14 2.90 -37.67
CA GLU A 452 -30.49 2.32 -37.80
C GLU A 452 -30.79 1.44 -39.04
N ASP A 453 -29.90 1.37 -40.03
CA ASP A 453 -30.10 0.60 -41.26
C ASP A 453 -29.73 -0.89 -41.15
N GLU A 454 -29.12 -1.35 -40.05
CA GLU A 454 -28.66 -2.75 -39.91
C GLU A 454 -29.30 -3.51 -38.74
N CYS A 455 -30.40 -4.21 -39.04
CA CYS A 455 -30.98 -5.38 -38.35
C CYS A 455 -31.69 -5.21 -36.99
N GLN A 456 -32.95 -5.65 -36.95
CA GLN A 456 -33.91 -5.67 -35.83
C GLN A 456 -33.55 -6.57 -34.62
N ASN A 457 -32.30 -7.02 -34.45
CA ASN A 457 -31.90 -7.96 -33.40
C ASN A 457 -30.53 -7.63 -32.75
N SER A 458 -30.00 -6.40 -32.90
CA SER A 458 -28.78 -6.01 -32.21
C SER A 458 -29.06 -5.57 -30.77
N TYR A 459 -28.27 -6.11 -29.84
CA TYR A 459 -28.26 -5.64 -28.46
C TYR A 459 -27.43 -4.37 -28.40
N GLY A 460 -28.06 -3.24 -28.07
CA GLY A 460 -27.37 -1.96 -27.92
C GLY A 460 -26.44 -1.92 -26.69
N PRO A 461 -25.64 -0.84 -26.56
CA PRO A 461 -24.74 -0.63 -25.41
C PRO A 461 -25.39 -0.86 -24.05
N ASP A 462 -26.64 -0.45 -23.89
CA ASP A 462 -27.39 -0.55 -22.63
C ASP A 462 -27.62 -2.00 -22.18
N TYR A 463 -27.78 -2.93 -23.13
CA TYR A 463 -27.89 -4.35 -22.82
C TYR A 463 -26.58 -4.88 -22.24
N PHE A 464 -25.44 -4.54 -22.85
CA PHE A 464 -24.12 -4.99 -22.37
C PHE A 464 -23.78 -4.39 -21.02
N ILE A 465 -24.06 -3.10 -20.82
CA ILE A 465 -23.85 -2.42 -19.53
C ILE A 465 -24.66 -3.11 -18.43
N SER A 466 -25.94 -3.43 -18.72
CA SER A 466 -26.83 -4.06 -17.74
C SER A 466 -26.49 -5.54 -17.49
N SER A 467 -26.10 -6.28 -18.53
CA SER A 467 -25.88 -7.73 -18.44
C SER A 467 -24.48 -8.09 -17.97
N TYR A 468 -23.48 -7.26 -18.26
CA TYR A 468 -22.07 -7.54 -17.99
C TYR A 468 -21.30 -6.34 -17.38
N PRO A 469 -21.77 -5.75 -16.26
CA PRO A 469 -21.09 -4.61 -15.63
C PRO A 469 -19.68 -4.96 -15.11
N GLU A 470 -19.48 -6.20 -14.65
CA GLU A 470 -18.17 -6.69 -14.20
C GLU A 470 -17.13 -6.69 -15.32
N LEU A 471 -17.55 -7.04 -16.55
CA LEU A 471 -16.68 -7.00 -17.72
C LEU A 471 -16.26 -5.55 -18.03
N LEU A 472 -17.21 -4.60 -18.00
CA LEU A 472 -16.93 -3.18 -18.22
C LEU A 472 -15.94 -2.64 -17.18
N SER A 473 -16.18 -2.90 -15.89
CA SER A 473 -15.26 -2.48 -14.82
C SER A 473 -13.86 -3.09 -14.99
N SER A 474 -13.75 -4.38 -15.33
CA SER A 474 -12.45 -5.00 -15.64
C SER A 474 -11.78 -4.40 -16.85
N VAL A 475 -12.52 -4.05 -17.92
CA VAL A 475 -11.96 -3.36 -19.10
C VAL A 475 -11.38 -1.99 -18.70
N LEU A 476 -12.11 -1.17 -17.94
CA LEU A 476 -11.63 0.13 -17.46
C LEU A 476 -10.41 -0.01 -16.53
N SER A 477 -10.44 -0.98 -15.63
CA SER A 477 -9.32 -1.31 -14.73
C SER A 477 -8.10 -1.79 -15.50
N GLY A 478 -8.30 -2.62 -16.53
CA GLY A 478 -7.25 -3.11 -17.43
C GLY A 478 -6.61 -1.97 -18.21
N LEU A 479 -7.41 -1.12 -18.85
CA LEU A 479 -6.92 0.07 -19.57
C LEU A 479 -6.14 1.00 -18.63
N THR A 480 -6.65 1.24 -17.43
CA THR A 480 -5.99 2.03 -16.38
C THR A 480 -4.62 1.44 -16.01
N CYS A 481 -4.57 0.13 -15.75
CA CYS A 481 -3.34 -0.58 -15.38
C CYS A 481 -2.26 -0.45 -16.46
N PHE A 482 -2.63 -0.75 -17.71
CA PHE A 482 -1.70 -0.75 -18.83
C PHE A 482 -1.27 0.66 -19.25
N LEU A 483 -2.18 1.64 -19.20
CA LEU A 483 -1.85 3.04 -19.49
C LEU A 483 -0.86 3.61 -18.46
N LYS A 484 -1.08 3.38 -17.15
CA LYS A 484 -0.17 3.83 -16.08
C LYS A 484 1.22 3.19 -16.22
N LYS A 485 1.27 1.90 -16.53
CA LYS A 485 2.50 1.11 -16.51
C LYS A 485 3.35 1.27 -17.77
N PHE A 486 2.73 1.22 -18.94
CA PHE A 486 3.43 1.21 -20.22
C PHE A 486 3.38 2.56 -20.96
N LYS A 487 2.56 3.52 -20.49
CA LYS A 487 2.37 4.84 -21.11
C LYS A 487 2.08 4.73 -22.61
N VAL A 488 1.15 3.83 -22.95
CA VAL A 488 0.75 3.55 -24.35
C VAL A 488 0.26 4.84 -25.01
N SER A 489 0.90 5.21 -26.12
CA SER A 489 0.60 6.42 -26.88
C SER A 489 0.00 6.10 -28.25
N TRP A 490 -0.41 7.13 -29.00
CA TRP A 490 -0.94 6.98 -30.36
C TRP A 490 0.10 6.45 -31.34
N ARG A 491 1.39 6.59 -31.01
CA ARG A 491 2.49 5.99 -31.78
C ARG A 491 2.54 4.48 -31.61
N ASP A 492 2.05 3.98 -30.47
CA ASP A 492 2.05 2.55 -30.14
C ASP A 492 0.75 1.87 -30.61
N SER A 493 -0.40 2.54 -30.46
CA SER A 493 -1.72 2.01 -30.86
C SER A 493 -2.65 3.14 -31.33
N LEU A 494 -3.23 2.97 -32.53
CA LEU A 494 -4.19 3.93 -33.10
C LEU A 494 -5.50 3.99 -32.31
N GLU A 495 -5.89 2.89 -31.67
CA GLU A 495 -7.09 2.78 -30.85
C GLU A 495 -7.10 3.78 -29.69
N THR A 496 -5.92 4.18 -29.19
CA THR A 496 -5.79 5.22 -28.14
C THR A 496 -6.48 6.54 -28.52
N VAL A 497 -6.57 6.87 -29.82
CA VAL A 497 -7.22 8.11 -30.29
C VAL A 497 -8.72 8.13 -29.94
N CYS A 498 -9.37 6.97 -29.93
CA CYS A 498 -10.80 6.83 -29.62
C CYS A 498 -11.09 6.73 -28.11
N LEU A 499 -10.06 6.56 -27.27
CA LEU A 499 -10.25 6.28 -25.85
C LEU A 499 -11.01 7.39 -25.13
N MET A 500 -10.64 8.66 -25.35
CA MET A 500 -11.34 9.78 -24.70
C MET A 500 -12.81 9.84 -25.12
N SER A 501 -13.11 9.66 -26.41
CA SER A 501 -14.51 9.64 -26.87
C SER A 501 -15.32 8.50 -26.26
N PHE A 502 -14.73 7.31 -26.09
CA PHE A 502 -15.42 6.18 -25.44
C PHE A 502 -15.70 6.48 -23.97
N ILE A 503 -14.74 7.06 -23.25
CA ILE A 503 -14.93 7.47 -21.86
C ILE A 503 -16.06 8.50 -21.74
N GLN A 504 -16.09 9.51 -22.62
CA GLN A 504 -17.14 10.53 -22.63
C GLN A 504 -18.53 9.93 -22.86
N LEU A 505 -18.66 8.96 -23.79
CA LEU A 505 -19.92 8.25 -24.04
C LEU A 505 -20.39 7.50 -22.78
N LEU A 506 -19.49 6.81 -22.07
CA LEU A 506 -19.83 6.14 -20.81
C LEU A 506 -20.29 7.12 -19.73
N ILE A 507 -19.57 8.23 -19.55
CA ILE A 507 -19.90 9.25 -18.53
C ILE A 507 -21.28 9.86 -18.79
N THR A 508 -21.69 9.99 -20.06
CA THR A 508 -23.01 10.53 -20.40
C THR A 508 -24.16 9.54 -20.29
N ASN A 509 -23.88 8.23 -20.28
CA ASN A 509 -24.90 7.19 -20.28
C ASN A 509 -25.46 6.96 -18.87
N VAL A 510 -26.79 7.12 -18.73
CA VAL A 510 -27.53 6.99 -17.47
C VAL A 510 -27.57 5.55 -16.95
N ASN A 511 -27.40 4.55 -17.82
CA ASN A 511 -27.41 3.13 -17.46
C ASN A 511 -26.09 2.66 -16.85
N VAL A 512 -25.02 3.47 -16.91
CA VAL A 512 -23.72 3.11 -16.34
C VAL A 512 -23.78 3.23 -14.81
N PRO A 513 -23.46 2.16 -14.06
CA PRO A 513 -23.39 2.22 -12.60
C PRO A 513 -22.42 3.32 -12.12
N PHE A 514 -22.78 4.03 -11.05
CA PHE A 514 -22.01 5.21 -10.59
C PHE A 514 -20.54 4.90 -10.27
N LEU A 515 -20.23 3.71 -9.72
CA LEU A 515 -18.85 3.27 -9.48
C LEU A 515 -18.06 3.10 -10.78
N ILE A 516 -18.69 2.58 -11.83
CA ILE A 516 -18.09 2.44 -13.16
C ILE A 516 -17.93 3.82 -13.81
N CYS A 517 -18.88 4.73 -13.62
CA CYS A 517 -18.75 6.12 -14.07
C CYS A 517 -17.55 6.82 -13.39
N ALA A 518 -17.35 6.60 -12.08
CA ALA A 518 -16.19 7.11 -11.36
C ALA A 518 -14.88 6.49 -11.88
N GLU A 519 -14.84 5.19 -12.19
CA GLU A 519 -13.70 4.54 -12.85
C GLU A 519 -13.41 5.13 -14.24
N ALA A 520 -14.44 5.43 -15.03
CA ALA A 520 -14.30 6.07 -16.34
C ALA A 520 -13.72 7.49 -16.21
N LEU A 521 -14.16 8.28 -15.23
CA LEU A 521 -13.60 9.60 -14.92
C LEU A 521 -12.14 9.52 -14.49
N LYS A 522 -11.78 8.55 -13.64
CA LYS A 522 -10.38 8.28 -13.25
C LYS A 522 -9.53 7.90 -14.46
N LEU A 523 -10.07 7.14 -15.41
CA LEU A 523 -9.38 6.86 -16.66
C LEU A 523 -9.24 8.13 -17.52
N ALA A 524 -10.27 8.98 -17.61
CA ALA A 524 -10.19 10.28 -18.30
C ALA A 524 -9.07 11.17 -17.75
N LYS A 525 -8.94 11.25 -16.43
CA LYS A 525 -7.82 11.94 -15.75
C LYS A 525 -6.46 11.42 -16.22
N LEU A 526 -6.28 10.10 -16.30
CA LEU A 526 -5.03 9.49 -16.75
C LEU A 526 -4.76 9.75 -18.23
N VAL A 527 -5.80 9.70 -19.06
CA VAL A 527 -5.69 10.06 -20.47
C VAL A 527 -5.20 11.49 -20.58
N LEU A 528 -5.81 12.47 -19.90
CA LEU A 528 -5.34 13.87 -19.93
C LEU A 528 -3.88 14.04 -19.47
N LEU A 529 -3.44 13.30 -18.44
CA LEU A 529 -2.06 13.41 -17.92
C LEU A 529 -1.01 12.80 -18.86
N TYR A 530 -1.30 11.66 -19.50
CA TYR A 530 -0.31 10.86 -20.23
C TYR A 530 -0.52 10.82 -21.74
N PHE A 531 -1.71 11.15 -22.22
CA PHE A 531 -2.12 11.01 -23.60
C PHE A 531 -2.86 12.24 -24.10
N ILE A 532 -2.24 12.92 -25.06
CA ILE A 532 -2.85 14.07 -25.72
C ILE A 532 -3.20 13.64 -27.13
N PRO A 533 -4.50 13.66 -27.51
CA PRO A 533 -4.91 13.33 -28.86
C PRO A 533 -4.11 14.16 -29.89
N PRO A 534 -3.70 13.57 -31.02
CA PRO A 534 -2.93 14.27 -32.05
C PRO A 534 -3.59 15.58 -32.51
N ASN A 535 -4.91 15.61 -32.55
CA ASN A 535 -5.70 16.79 -32.94
C ASN A 535 -5.46 17.96 -31.98
N LEU A 536 -5.29 17.71 -30.68
CA LEU A 536 -4.99 18.74 -29.68
C LEU A 536 -3.52 19.15 -29.67
N ALA A 537 -2.60 18.26 -30.06
CA ALA A 537 -1.21 18.63 -30.26
C ALA A 537 -1.03 19.60 -31.44
N LEU A 538 -1.94 19.57 -32.43
CA LEU A 538 -1.94 20.47 -33.59
C LEU A 538 -2.75 21.75 -33.37
N LEU A 539 -3.77 21.71 -32.50
CA LEU A 539 -4.67 22.82 -32.19
C LEU A 539 -4.30 23.44 -30.84
N VAL A 540 -3.26 24.27 -30.84
CA VAL A 540 -2.71 24.87 -29.60
C VAL A 540 -3.73 25.79 -28.90
N ASP A 541 -4.60 26.46 -29.67
CA ASP A 541 -5.48 27.52 -29.16
C ASP A 541 -6.99 27.20 -29.21
N THR A 542 -7.40 26.03 -29.72
CA THR A 542 -8.84 25.69 -29.84
C THR A 542 -9.13 24.20 -29.63
N LEU A 543 -10.29 23.89 -29.03
CA LEU A 543 -10.80 22.51 -28.93
C LEU A 543 -11.68 22.09 -30.14
N GLN A 544 -11.79 22.93 -31.17
CA GLN A 544 -12.65 22.64 -32.32
C GLN A 544 -12.14 21.43 -33.11
N GLY A 545 -13.00 20.44 -33.34
CA GLY A 545 -12.61 19.18 -34.01
C GLY A 545 -11.95 18.15 -33.09
N SER A 546 -11.85 18.43 -31.79
CA SER A 546 -11.49 17.45 -30.76
C SER A 546 -12.74 16.83 -30.14
N SER A 547 -12.66 15.55 -29.73
CA SER A 547 -13.70 14.90 -28.91
C SER A 547 -13.88 15.58 -27.55
N MET A 548 -12.84 16.26 -27.05
CA MET A 548 -12.86 16.90 -25.74
C MET A 548 -13.69 18.19 -25.65
N ARG A 549 -14.29 18.67 -26.75
CA ARG A 549 -15.10 19.89 -26.75
C ARG A 549 -16.25 19.82 -25.74
N ASP A 550 -16.95 18.69 -25.69
CA ASP A 550 -18.14 18.55 -24.82
C ASP A 550 -17.79 18.14 -23.38
N LEU A 551 -16.50 17.96 -23.08
CA LEU A 551 -16.05 17.48 -21.77
C LEU A 551 -16.43 18.46 -20.64
N GLY A 552 -16.41 19.78 -20.89
CA GLY A 552 -16.83 20.78 -19.90
C GLY A 552 -18.28 20.60 -19.46
N TYR A 553 -19.19 20.47 -20.43
CA TYR A 553 -20.62 20.22 -20.16
C TYR A 553 -20.85 18.87 -19.46
N GLN A 554 -20.12 17.83 -19.87
CA GLN A 554 -20.22 16.51 -19.27
C GLN A 554 -19.78 16.52 -17.80
N LEU A 555 -18.67 17.21 -17.49
CA LEU A 555 -18.19 17.39 -16.12
C LEU A 555 -19.15 18.24 -15.28
N PHE A 556 -19.75 19.29 -15.86
CA PHE A 556 -20.82 20.04 -15.20
C PHE A 556 -21.98 19.13 -14.77
N LYS A 557 -22.42 18.20 -15.64
CA LYS A 557 -23.47 17.23 -15.33
C LYS A 557 -23.05 16.26 -14.22
N THR A 558 -21.81 15.75 -14.24
CA THR A 558 -21.34 14.78 -13.25
C THR A 558 -21.06 15.39 -11.87
N LEU A 559 -20.69 16.67 -11.80
CA LEU A 559 -20.63 17.42 -10.54
C LEU A 559 -22.00 17.52 -9.85
N GLY A 560 -23.10 17.45 -10.59
CA GLY A 560 -24.46 17.39 -10.05
C GLY A 560 -24.93 15.98 -9.65
N SER A 561 -24.07 14.97 -9.66
CA SER A 561 -24.42 13.59 -9.28
C SER A 561 -24.79 13.49 -7.79
N LEU A 562 -25.74 12.61 -7.45
CA LEU A 562 -26.05 12.27 -6.05
C LEU A 562 -24.92 11.46 -5.38
N HIS A 563 -24.13 10.74 -6.17
CA HIS A 563 -23.03 9.91 -5.70
C HIS A 563 -21.74 10.71 -5.60
N TRP A 564 -21.16 10.74 -4.40
CA TRP A 564 -19.99 11.54 -4.08
C TRP A 564 -18.74 11.07 -4.83
N GLU A 565 -18.61 9.78 -5.12
CA GLU A 565 -17.49 9.19 -5.87
C GLU A 565 -17.39 9.77 -7.29
N VAL A 566 -18.56 10.07 -7.89
CA VAL A 566 -18.66 10.68 -9.22
C VAL A 566 -18.30 12.17 -9.15
N ARG A 567 -18.80 12.89 -8.13
CA ARG A 567 -18.47 14.31 -7.93
C ARG A 567 -16.97 14.49 -7.67
N ASP A 568 -16.42 13.71 -6.76
CA ASP A 568 -15.00 13.66 -6.41
C ASP A 568 -14.13 13.38 -7.64
N SER A 569 -14.41 12.29 -8.37
CA SER A 569 -13.65 11.94 -9.58
C SER A 569 -13.76 13.01 -10.68
N SER A 570 -14.89 13.72 -10.76
CA SER A 570 -15.07 14.84 -11.71
C SER A 570 -14.19 16.04 -11.35
N LEU A 571 -14.09 16.36 -10.06
CA LEU A 571 -13.20 17.42 -9.56
C LEU A 571 -11.73 17.08 -9.81
N GLU A 572 -11.34 15.80 -9.67
CA GLU A 572 -9.98 15.39 -10.00
C GLU A 572 -9.65 15.56 -11.50
N VAL A 573 -10.63 15.34 -12.38
CA VAL A 573 -10.47 15.61 -13.83
C VAL A 573 -10.33 17.11 -14.07
N LEU A 574 -11.18 17.94 -13.46
CA LEU A 574 -11.13 19.40 -13.57
C LEU A 574 -9.82 19.98 -13.02
N GLN A 575 -9.28 19.41 -11.94
CA GLN A 575 -7.98 19.79 -11.40
C GLN A 575 -6.87 19.57 -12.43
N VAL A 576 -6.87 18.42 -13.12
CA VAL A 576 -5.89 18.15 -14.19
C VAL A 576 -6.08 19.10 -15.37
N ILE A 577 -7.33 19.37 -15.78
CA ILE A 577 -7.63 20.35 -16.83
C ILE A 577 -7.08 21.74 -16.43
N GLY A 578 -7.30 22.16 -15.18
CA GLY A 578 -6.75 23.41 -14.62
C GLY A 578 -5.23 23.45 -14.69
N CYS A 579 -4.55 22.41 -14.23
CA CYS A 579 -3.09 22.30 -14.31
C CYS A 579 -2.57 22.38 -15.76
N LEU A 580 -3.21 21.68 -16.69
CA LEU A 580 -2.85 21.72 -18.11
C LEU A 580 -3.12 23.10 -18.74
N ALA A 581 -4.17 23.80 -18.28
CA ALA A 581 -4.57 25.12 -18.79
C ALA A 581 -3.60 26.25 -18.42
N VAL A 582 -2.77 26.06 -17.38
CA VAL A 582 -1.75 27.04 -16.97
C VAL A 582 -0.56 27.02 -17.93
N ASP A 583 0.06 25.87 -18.13
CA ASP A 583 1.38 25.79 -18.78
C ASP A 583 1.39 25.12 -20.16
N LYS A 584 0.45 24.21 -20.45
CA LYS A 584 0.55 23.31 -21.60
C LYS A 584 -0.50 23.54 -22.69
N PHE A 585 -1.75 23.81 -22.31
CA PHE A 585 -2.90 23.91 -23.22
C PHE A 585 -3.86 25.02 -22.80
N PRO A 586 -3.57 26.28 -23.17
CA PRO A 586 -4.43 27.42 -22.83
C PRO A 586 -5.88 27.28 -23.32
N ALA A 587 -6.14 26.50 -24.37
CA ALA A 587 -7.49 26.21 -24.86
C ALA A 587 -8.42 25.63 -23.79
N PHE A 588 -7.89 24.94 -22.77
CA PHE A 588 -8.69 24.45 -21.65
C PHE A 588 -9.23 25.55 -20.73
N GLN A 589 -8.66 26.77 -20.77
CA GLN A 589 -9.24 27.90 -20.04
C GLN A 589 -10.64 28.24 -20.56
N ALA A 590 -10.86 28.16 -21.88
CA ALA A 590 -12.19 28.36 -22.45
C ALA A 590 -13.19 27.31 -21.95
N LEU A 591 -12.78 26.03 -21.93
CA LEU A 591 -13.61 24.93 -21.41
C LEU A 591 -13.93 25.11 -19.92
N LEU A 592 -12.99 25.59 -19.11
CA LEU A 592 -13.22 25.89 -17.69
C LEU A 592 -14.22 27.04 -17.51
N LEU A 593 -14.16 28.07 -18.36
CA LEU A 593 -15.08 29.21 -18.31
C LEU A 593 -16.47 28.87 -18.86
N GLU A 594 -16.57 27.89 -19.76
CA GLU A 594 -17.85 27.35 -20.23
C GLU A 594 -18.64 26.74 -19.06
N HIS A 595 -19.97 26.94 -19.07
CA HIS A 595 -20.88 26.44 -18.04
C HIS A 595 -20.59 26.89 -16.59
N ASP A 596 -19.77 27.93 -16.40
CA ASP A 596 -19.52 28.55 -15.10
C ASP A 596 -18.89 27.62 -14.05
N LEU A 597 -18.05 26.67 -14.49
CA LEU A 597 -17.44 25.65 -13.64
C LEU A 597 -16.71 26.20 -12.40
N PRO A 598 -15.97 27.33 -12.43
CA PRO A 598 -15.32 27.89 -11.25
C PRO A 598 -16.31 28.22 -10.12
N ASN A 599 -17.46 28.82 -10.45
CA ASN A 599 -18.49 29.11 -9.44
C ASN A 599 -19.12 27.81 -8.91
N VAL A 600 -19.32 26.80 -9.76
CA VAL A 600 -19.81 25.48 -9.32
C VAL A 600 -18.84 24.88 -8.31
N ILE A 601 -17.53 24.91 -8.56
CA ILE A 601 -16.52 24.38 -7.64
C ILE A 601 -16.54 25.16 -6.31
N VAL A 602 -16.66 26.49 -6.34
CA VAL A 602 -16.80 27.31 -5.12
C VAL A 602 -18.07 26.90 -4.34
N SER A 603 -19.20 26.69 -5.02
CA SER A 603 -20.44 26.25 -4.37
C SER A 603 -20.33 24.87 -3.72
N ILE A 604 -19.53 23.97 -4.30
CA ILE A 604 -19.24 22.65 -3.72
C ILE A 604 -18.43 22.80 -2.43
N VAL A 605 -17.43 23.68 -2.41
CA VAL A 605 -16.65 23.98 -1.18
C VAL A 605 -17.56 24.49 -0.07
N GLU A 606 -18.57 25.30 -0.40
CA GLU A 606 -19.47 25.94 0.55
C GLU A 606 -20.58 25.01 1.07
N VAL A 607 -21.12 24.13 0.23
CA VAL A 607 -22.42 23.48 0.49
C VAL A 607 -22.38 21.94 0.44
N ASP A 608 -21.36 21.30 -0.15
CA ASP A 608 -21.35 19.83 -0.27
C ASP A 608 -21.20 19.17 1.11
N CYS A 609 -21.99 18.12 1.37
CA CYS A 609 -21.96 17.41 2.64
C CYS A 609 -20.75 16.50 2.81
N GLU A 610 -20.08 16.13 1.71
CA GLU A 610 -19.00 15.14 1.72
C GLU A 610 -17.64 15.82 1.81
N SER A 611 -16.88 15.47 2.85
CA SER A 611 -15.57 16.06 3.12
C SER A 611 -14.53 15.76 2.04
N TYR A 612 -14.54 14.56 1.46
CA TYR A 612 -13.68 14.20 0.34
C TYR A 612 -13.94 15.07 -0.90
N VAL A 613 -15.22 15.29 -1.24
CA VAL A 613 -15.61 16.12 -2.38
C VAL A 613 -15.16 17.58 -2.16
N ARG A 614 -15.37 18.13 -0.96
CA ARG A 614 -14.90 19.48 -0.61
C ARG A 614 -13.38 19.60 -0.66
N ALA A 615 -12.65 18.59 -0.17
CA ALA A 615 -11.18 18.56 -0.24
C ALA A 615 -10.67 18.54 -1.69
N SER A 616 -11.31 17.77 -2.57
CA SER A 616 -11.00 17.75 -4.00
C SER A 616 -11.36 19.06 -4.69
N ALA A 617 -12.46 19.72 -4.29
CA ALA A 617 -12.84 21.03 -4.80
C ALA A 617 -11.82 22.12 -4.43
N LEU A 618 -11.37 22.15 -3.17
CA LEU A 618 -10.29 23.03 -2.72
C LEU A 618 -8.98 22.77 -3.50
N SER A 619 -8.65 21.50 -3.72
CA SER A 619 -7.48 21.11 -4.52
C SER A 619 -7.59 21.53 -5.99
N CYS A 620 -8.82 21.52 -6.55
CA CYS A 620 -9.09 22.05 -7.87
C CYS A 620 -8.92 23.58 -7.90
N LEU A 621 -9.45 24.30 -6.90
CA LEU A 621 -9.28 25.75 -6.79
C LEU A 621 -7.80 26.16 -6.71
N SER A 622 -6.95 25.38 -6.02
CA SER A 622 -5.50 25.59 -5.96
C SER A 622 -4.85 25.68 -7.35
N GLU A 623 -5.32 24.87 -8.30
CA GLU A 623 -4.85 24.94 -9.70
C GLU A 623 -5.47 26.12 -10.45
N LEU A 624 -6.76 26.39 -10.24
CA LEU A 624 -7.47 27.47 -10.93
C LEU A 624 -7.00 28.86 -10.51
N VAL A 625 -6.56 29.03 -9.26
CA VAL A 625 -6.00 30.30 -8.75
C VAL A 625 -4.79 30.75 -9.57
N LYS A 626 -4.05 29.85 -10.22
CA LYS A 626 -2.90 30.17 -11.07
C LYS A 626 -3.30 30.85 -12.38
N ILE A 627 -4.55 30.68 -12.84
CA ILE A 627 -5.07 31.22 -14.10
C ILE A 627 -5.64 32.64 -13.86
N GLN A 628 -5.05 33.66 -14.50
CA GLN A 628 -5.39 35.07 -14.27
C GLN A 628 -6.88 35.39 -14.52
N THR A 629 -7.41 34.94 -15.65
CA THR A 629 -8.79 35.21 -16.07
C THR A 629 -9.82 34.63 -15.10
N ILE A 630 -9.55 33.44 -14.54
CA ILE A 630 -10.41 32.80 -13.55
C ILE A 630 -10.30 33.52 -12.20
N TRP A 631 -9.09 33.88 -11.79
CA TRP A 631 -8.88 34.66 -10.57
C TRP A 631 -9.70 35.96 -10.57
N ASP A 632 -9.52 36.80 -11.60
CA ASP A 632 -10.15 38.12 -11.68
C ASP A 632 -11.68 38.03 -11.75
N SER A 633 -12.22 37.01 -12.43
CA SER A 633 -13.67 36.88 -12.68
C SER A 633 -14.43 36.17 -11.56
N TYR A 634 -13.78 35.25 -10.85
CA TYR A 634 -14.45 34.30 -9.95
C TYR A 634 -13.88 34.28 -8.53
N LEU A 635 -12.55 34.25 -8.37
CA LEU A 635 -11.91 33.91 -7.10
C LEU A 635 -11.41 35.13 -6.31
N GLN A 636 -11.23 36.29 -6.94
CA GLN A 636 -10.84 37.55 -6.28
C GLN A 636 -11.94 38.12 -5.35
N LYS A 637 -13.08 37.44 -5.21
CA LYS A 637 -14.19 37.89 -4.36
C LYS A 637 -13.83 37.68 -2.89
N ASP A 638 -13.96 38.72 -2.06
CA ASP A 638 -13.70 38.65 -0.60
C ASP A 638 -14.46 37.52 0.10
N HIS A 639 -15.65 37.16 -0.41
CA HIS A 639 -16.42 36.02 0.09
C HIS A 639 -15.62 34.71 0.03
N VAL A 640 -14.96 34.42 -1.09
CA VAL A 640 -14.24 33.16 -1.30
C VAL A 640 -13.10 33.02 -0.31
N LEU A 641 -12.30 34.08 -0.13
CA LEU A 641 -11.23 34.08 0.88
C LEU A 641 -11.79 33.89 2.29
N ASN A 642 -12.87 34.58 2.64
CA ASN A 642 -13.51 34.43 3.94
C ASN A 642 -14.09 33.02 4.18
N THR A 643 -14.65 32.39 3.15
CA THR A 643 -15.10 30.99 3.18
C THR A 643 -13.93 30.07 3.51
N VAL A 644 -12.81 30.17 2.79
CA VAL A 644 -11.63 29.30 3.02
C VAL A 644 -11.05 29.50 4.42
N LEU A 645 -11.00 30.75 4.90
CA LEU A 645 -10.58 31.04 6.28
C LEU A 645 -11.55 30.50 7.32
N SER A 646 -12.87 30.52 7.03
CA SER A 646 -13.86 29.95 7.94
C SER A 646 -13.74 28.43 8.06
N ILE A 647 -13.39 27.74 6.96
CA ILE A 647 -13.12 26.30 6.95
C ILE A 647 -11.99 25.98 7.91
N LEU A 648 -10.90 26.74 7.91
CA LEU A 648 -9.75 26.52 8.80
C LEU A 648 -10.10 26.60 10.30
N TYR A 649 -11.14 27.34 10.68
CA TYR A 649 -11.56 27.45 12.09
C TYR A 649 -12.67 26.48 12.48
N PHE A 650 -13.61 26.21 11.56
CA PHE A 650 -14.92 25.66 11.95
C PHE A 650 -15.23 24.30 11.34
N GLU A 651 -14.48 23.89 10.32
CA GLU A 651 -14.65 22.57 9.71
C GLU A 651 -14.17 21.48 10.67
N THR A 652 -14.91 20.38 10.80
CA THR A 652 -14.55 19.28 11.69
C THR A 652 -13.51 18.35 11.05
N GLU A 653 -13.57 18.21 9.73
CA GLU A 653 -12.77 17.25 8.98
C GLU A 653 -11.36 17.79 8.66
N GLY A 654 -10.33 17.17 9.23
CA GLY A 654 -8.94 17.59 9.04
C GLY A 654 -8.47 17.57 7.57
N ILE A 655 -9.01 16.66 6.75
CA ILE A 655 -8.69 16.59 5.32
C ILE A 655 -9.08 17.87 4.57
N VAL A 656 -10.21 18.49 4.93
CA VAL A 656 -10.71 19.72 4.29
C VAL A 656 -9.89 20.92 4.78
N ARG A 657 -9.61 21.02 6.09
CA ARG A 657 -8.76 22.07 6.67
C ARG A 657 -7.34 22.05 6.09
N SER A 658 -6.76 20.86 5.93
CA SER A 658 -5.44 20.69 5.30
C SER A 658 -5.42 21.25 3.87
N ARG A 659 -6.43 20.91 3.05
CA ARG A 659 -6.55 21.45 1.69
C ARG A 659 -6.83 22.94 1.65
N ALA A 660 -7.58 23.48 2.61
CA ALA A 660 -7.81 24.92 2.73
C ALA A 660 -6.50 25.68 3.01
N ALA A 661 -5.64 25.16 3.90
CA ALA A 661 -4.33 25.75 4.17
C ALA A 661 -3.43 25.78 2.92
N LEU A 662 -3.44 24.70 2.12
CA LEU A 662 -2.71 24.64 0.86
C LEU A 662 -3.27 25.62 -0.20
N LEU A 663 -4.58 25.79 -0.27
CA LEU A 663 -5.20 26.79 -1.14
C LEU A 663 -4.77 28.22 -0.77
N ILE A 664 -4.77 28.56 0.52
CA ILE A 664 -4.29 29.87 0.99
C ILE A 664 -2.81 30.09 0.62
N LYS A 665 -1.97 29.06 0.79
CA LYS A 665 -0.58 29.08 0.31
C LYS A 665 -0.51 29.39 -1.18
N ASP A 666 -1.28 28.70 -2.02
CA ASP A 666 -1.25 28.90 -3.46
C ASP A 666 -1.76 30.29 -3.87
N ILE A 667 -2.78 30.82 -3.17
CA ILE A 667 -3.26 32.20 -3.34
C ILE A 667 -2.13 33.19 -3.04
N CYS A 668 -1.51 33.11 -1.86
CA CYS A 668 -0.42 34.02 -1.49
C CYS A 668 0.81 33.88 -2.40
N LYS A 669 1.02 32.70 -2.99
CA LYS A 669 2.11 32.46 -3.94
C LYS A 669 1.87 33.08 -5.30
N CYS A 670 0.63 33.03 -5.79
CA CYS A 670 0.30 33.44 -7.16
C CYS A 670 -0.29 34.85 -7.27
N ARG A 671 -0.80 35.41 -6.17
CA ARG A 671 -1.62 36.63 -6.16
C ARG A 671 -1.13 37.64 -5.13
N THR A 672 -1.28 38.91 -5.48
CA THR A 672 -1.05 40.02 -4.55
C THR A 672 -2.35 40.34 -3.81
N LEU A 673 -2.35 40.15 -2.49
CA LEU A 673 -3.48 40.45 -1.63
C LEU A 673 -3.29 41.81 -0.91
N PRO A 674 -4.38 42.48 -0.52
CA PRO A 674 -4.30 43.64 0.38
C PRO A 674 -3.70 43.29 1.74
N ASP A 675 -3.00 44.23 2.37
CA ASP A 675 -2.32 44.02 3.66
C ASP A 675 -3.28 43.53 4.76
N HIS A 676 -4.50 44.08 4.83
CA HIS A 676 -5.50 43.65 5.82
C HIS A 676 -5.90 42.16 5.66
N SER A 677 -5.94 41.64 4.43
CA SER A 677 -6.27 40.25 4.15
C SER A 677 -5.09 39.34 4.49
N LEU A 678 -3.85 39.80 4.24
CA LEU A 678 -2.63 39.08 4.62
C LEU A 678 -2.49 38.95 6.13
N GLU A 679 -2.77 40.01 6.87
CA GLU A 679 -2.74 39.99 8.34
C GLU A 679 -3.69 38.94 8.92
N LEU A 680 -4.92 38.91 8.41
CA LEU A 680 -5.92 37.91 8.79
C LEU A 680 -5.47 36.48 8.45
N ILE A 681 -4.87 36.27 7.28
CA ILE A 681 -4.33 34.96 6.88
C ILE A 681 -3.21 34.51 7.83
N TYR A 682 -2.28 35.42 8.16
CA TYR A 682 -1.19 35.15 9.08
C TYR A 682 -1.70 34.80 10.48
N ASP A 683 -2.71 35.50 10.99
CA ASP A 683 -3.36 35.16 12.26
C ASP A 683 -4.01 33.77 12.22
N THR A 684 -4.75 33.47 11.15
CA THR A 684 -5.41 32.16 11.00
C THR A 684 -4.40 31.02 10.94
N LEU A 685 -3.38 31.11 10.08
CA LEU A 685 -2.41 30.03 9.93
C LEU A 685 -1.38 29.97 11.06
N TYR A 686 -1.20 31.04 11.82
CA TYR A 686 -0.49 30.98 13.10
C TYR A 686 -1.27 30.14 14.11
N TYR A 687 -2.57 30.40 14.26
CA TYR A 687 -3.43 29.64 15.16
C TYR A 687 -3.50 28.16 14.75
N VAL A 688 -3.73 27.87 13.47
CA VAL A 688 -3.85 26.49 12.94
C VAL A 688 -2.57 25.71 13.14
N ALA A 689 -1.39 26.30 12.88
CA ALA A 689 -0.12 25.59 13.02
C ALA A 689 0.17 25.13 14.47
N LEU A 690 -0.36 25.86 15.46
CA LEU A 690 -0.12 25.58 16.88
C LEU A 690 -1.24 24.79 17.56
N ASN A 691 -2.49 24.98 17.13
CA ASN A 691 -3.66 24.52 17.89
C ASN A 691 -4.54 23.51 17.17
N ASP A 692 -4.30 23.21 15.88
CA ASP A 692 -5.10 22.17 15.21
C ASP A 692 -4.84 20.80 15.84
N LEU A 693 -5.84 19.92 15.85
CA LEU A 693 -5.71 18.57 16.40
C LEU A 693 -5.08 17.60 15.40
N HIS A 694 -5.16 17.88 14.10
CA HIS A 694 -4.71 16.98 13.05
C HIS A 694 -3.32 17.37 12.55
N TRP A 695 -2.37 16.44 12.66
CA TRP A 695 -0.98 16.66 12.26
C TRP A 695 -0.85 17.02 10.77
N GLU A 696 -1.69 16.49 9.87
CA GLU A 696 -1.67 16.84 8.45
C GLU A 696 -2.01 18.32 8.21
N VAL A 697 -2.90 18.89 9.02
CA VAL A 697 -3.29 20.30 8.93
C VAL A 697 -2.15 21.18 9.42
N LYS A 698 -1.53 20.85 10.57
CA LYS A 698 -0.32 21.54 11.06
C LYS A 698 0.80 21.51 10.02
N ILE A 699 1.05 20.37 9.37
CA ILE A 699 2.05 20.27 8.29
C ILE A 699 1.67 21.17 7.09
N SER A 700 0.40 21.22 6.71
CA SER A 700 -0.06 22.07 5.61
C SER A 700 0.10 23.56 5.94
N ALA A 701 -0.10 23.95 7.21
CA ALA A 701 0.18 25.29 7.70
C ALA A 701 1.69 25.58 7.74
N LEU A 702 2.53 24.62 8.14
CA LEU A 702 3.99 24.75 8.05
C LEU A 702 4.46 24.92 6.60
N ASP A 703 3.83 24.23 5.63
CA ASP A 703 4.11 24.39 4.21
C ASP A 703 3.74 25.79 3.67
N PHE A 704 2.72 26.44 4.25
CA PHE A 704 2.41 27.85 3.99
C PHE A 704 3.53 28.74 4.53
N TRP A 705 3.89 28.56 5.79
CA TRP A 705 4.90 29.37 6.47
C TRP A 705 6.28 29.25 5.81
N ASP A 706 6.63 28.07 5.30
CA ASP A 706 7.84 27.85 4.52
C ASP A 706 7.83 28.66 3.21
N SER A 707 6.66 28.76 2.55
CA SER A 707 6.48 29.60 1.37
C SER A 707 6.57 31.09 1.68
N VAL A 708 6.08 31.54 2.85
CA VAL A 708 6.23 32.93 3.31
C VAL A 708 7.71 33.27 3.53
N ARG A 709 8.48 32.36 4.15
CA ARG A 709 9.93 32.50 4.29
C ARG A 709 10.61 32.65 2.93
N GLU A 710 10.31 31.77 1.98
CA GLU A 710 10.87 31.86 0.62
C GLU A 710 10.57 33.20 -0.04
N GLN A 711 9.34 33.69 0.06
CA GLN A 711 8.95 35.00 -0.51
C GLN A 711 9.71 36.16 0.13
N ILE A 712 9.86 36.17 1.46
CA ILE A 712 10.62 37.20 2.17
C ILE A 712 12.09 37.17 1.72
N PHE A 713 12.70 35.98 1.61
CA PHE A 713 14.09 35.86 1.15
C PHE A 713 14.28 36.27 -0.31
N ILE A 714 13.33 35.93 -1.20
CA ILE A 714 13.33 36.43 -2.58
C ILE A 714 13.21 37.96 -2.60
N SER A 715 12.38 38.54 -1.73
CA SER A 715 12.16 39.99 -1.68
C SER A 715 13.42 40.78 -1.31
N ILE A 716 14.32 40.20 -0.50
CA ILE A 716 15.62 40.80 -0.14
C ILE A 716 16.73 40.51 -1.16
N GLY A 717 16.45 39.73 -2.22
CA GLY A 717 17.35 39.48 -3.34
C GLY A 717 18.04 38.12 -3.35
N MET A 718 17.55 37.14 -2.59
CA MET A 718 18.05 35.76 -2.61
C MET A 718 17.45 34.98 -3.80
N VAL A 719 18.28 34.22 -4.52
CA VAL A 719 17.88 33.35 -5.64
C VAL A 719 18.49 31.97 -5.43
N ASP A 720 17.68 30.92 -5.49
CA ASP A 720 18.11 29.52 -5.35
C ASP A 720 18.96 29.25 -4.08
N GLY A 721 18.60 29.88 -2.96
CA GLY A 721 19.30 29.69 -1.68
C GLY A 721 20.62 30.47 -1.54
N SER A 722 20.96 31.34 -2.49
CA SER A 722 22.20 32.14 -2.47
C SER A 722 21.96 33.60 -2.87
N PHE A 723 22.86 34.49 -2.48
CA PHE A 723 22.86 35.87 -2.98
C PHE A 723 23.76 35.94 -4.22
N PRO A 724 23.28 36.47 -5.36
CA PRO A 724 24.14 36.70 -6.52
C PRO A 724 25.12 37.86 -6.26
N ASP A 725 26.26 37.87 -6.96
CA ASP A 725 27.35 38.85 -6.77
C ASP A 725 26.89 40.32 -6.91
N PHE A 726 25.84 40.54 -7.70
CA PHE A 726 25.23 41.83 -7.95
C PHE A 726 23.71 41.74 -7.86
N ILE A 727 23.09 42.65 -7.11
CA ILE A 727 21.62 42.76 -7.01
C ILE A 727 21.15 44.18 -7.30
N PHE A 728 19.96 44.29 -7.89
CA PHE A 728 19.30 45.58 -8.06
C PHE A 728 18.62 46.00 -6.75
N SER A 729 19.10 47.05 -6.11
CA SER A 729 18.44 47.61 -4.93
C SER A 729 17.26 48.49 -5.35
N LYS A 730 16.04 48.10 -4.97
CA LYS A 730 14.84 48.92 -5.17
C LYS A 730 14.92 50.27 -4.43
N GLU A 731 15.49 50.28 -3.22
CA GLU A 731 15.69 51.49 -2.41
C GLU A 731 16.66 52.48 -3.07
N LYS A 732 17.80 51.99 -3.57
CA LYS A 732 18.86 52.83 -4.16
C LYS A 732 18.75 53.00 -5.67
N LYS A 733 17.79 52.31 -6.33
CA LYS A 733 17.54 52.26 -7.79
C LYS A 733 18.83 52.03 -8.62
N LYS A 734 19.75 51.20 -8.11
CA LYS A 734 21.06 50.90 -8.75
C LYS A 734 21.43 49.43 -8.53
N ILE A 735 22.28 48.90 -9.41
CA ILE A 735 22.95 47.60 -9.22
C ILE A 735 24.04 47.79 -8.18
N ILE A 736 23.99 47.00 -7.11
CA ILE A 736 24.93 47.04 -5.99
C ILE A 736 25.67 45.71 -5.95
N GLN A 737 26.98 45.78 -5.74
CA GLN A 737 27.78 44.60 -5.43
C GLN A 737 27.44 44.14 -4.01
N VAL A 738 27.08 42.88 -3.87
CA VAL A 738 26.62 42.32 -2.61
C VAL A 738 27.81 42.05 -1.70
N THR A 739 28.07 42.95 -0.74
CA THR A 739 29.10 42.73 0.28
C THR A 739 28.56 41.84 1.41
N PRO A 740 29.43 41.11 2.14
CA PRO A 740 29.03 40.32 3.31
C PRO A 740 28.22 41.11 4.34
N ASP A 741 28.60 42.38 4.60
CA ASP A 741 27.88 43.28 5.52
C ASP A 741 26.46 43.60 5.03
N GLU A 742 26.28 43.78 3.71
CA GLU A 742 24.97 44.05 3.12
C GLU A 742 24.07 42.80 3.14
N ILE A 743 24.64 41.60 2.98
CA ILE A 743 23.93 40.33 3.16
C ILE A 743 23.45 40.20 4.61
N SER A 744 24.35 40.43 5.57
CA SER A 744 24.04 40.33 7.00
C SER A 744 22.92 41.30 7.41
N SER A 745 22.99 42.56 6.97
CA SER A 745 21.93 43.55 7.21
C SER A 745 20.58 43.16 6.59
N ARG A 746 20.57 42.58 5.38
CA ARG A 746 19.34 42.13 4.70
C ARG A 746 18.74 40.89 5.36
N LEU A 747 19.56 39.92 5.74
CA LEU A 747 19.13 38.74 6.47
C LEU A 747 18.58 39.11 7.85
N SER A 748 19.22 40.04 8.55
CA SER A 748 18.71 40.59 9.82
C SER A 748 17.30 41.17 9.65
N LYS A 749 17.09 42.05 8.66
CA LYS A 749 15.76 42.59 8.35
C LYS A 749 14.73 41.51 8.04
N ALA A 750 15.10 40.50 7.26
CA ALA A 750 14.19 39.38 6.96
C ALA A 750 13.86 38.53 8.19
N LEU A 751 14.83 38.27 9.07
CA LEU A 751 14.59 37.55 10.32
C LEU A 751 13.72 38.36 11.29
N THR A 752 13.91 39.68 11.37
CA THR A 752 13.02 40.57 12.14
C THR A 752 11.60 40.55 11.56
N GLN A 753 11.45 40.55 10.24
CA GLN A 753 10.12 40.44 9.61
C GLN A 753 9.46 39.09 9.88
N LEU A 754 10.21 37.99 9.79
CA LEU A 754 9.72 36.64 10.14
C LEU A 754 9.34 36.54 11.62
N SER A 755 10.09 37.19 12.51
CA SER A 755 9.78 37.32 13.93
C SER A 755 8.45 38.04 14.16
N LEU A 756 8.25 39.22 13.56
CA LEU A 756 7.02 40.01 13.69
C LEU A 756 5.79 39.28 13.15
N ASN A 757 5.96 38.47 12.10
CA ASN A 757 4.88 37.65 11.54
C ASN A 757 4.57 36.39 12.38
N GLY A 758 5.33 36.10 13.45
CA GLY A 758 5.15 34.93 14.31
C GLY A 758 5.79 33.63 13.80
N TYR A 759 6.47 33.65 12.65
CA TYR A 759 7.07 32.45 12.03
C TYR A 759 8.10 31.75 12.93
N LEU A 760 8.97 32.52 13.59
CA LEU A 760 10.02 31.97 14.47
C LEU A 760 9.43 31.27 15.69
N GLN A 761 8.33 31.80 16.25
CA GLN A 761 7.60 31.16 17.34
C GLN A 761 6.97 29.85 16.88
N ILE A 762 6.32 29.82 15.72
CA ILE A 762 5.69 28.62 15.18
C ILE A 762 6.73 27.50 15.03
N LEU A 763 7.88 27.77 14.42
CA LEU A 763 8.92 26.77 14.27
C LEU A 763 9.43 26.25 15.61
N TRP A 764 9.59 27.13 16.59
CA TRP A 764 10.03 26.73 17.93
C TRP A 764 9.03 25.80 18.62
N GLU A 765 7.75 26.18 18.66
CA GLU A 765 6.72 25.38 19.33
C GLU A 765 6.47 24.05 18.60
N THR A 766 6.37 24.08 17.26
CA THR A 766 6.14 22.86 16.46
C THR A 766 7.33 21.89 16.49
N LEU A 767 8.54 22.37 16.78
CA LEU A 767 9.71 21.51 17.01
C LEU A 767 9.60 20.76 18.35
N HIS A 768 8.90 21.34 19.34
CA HIS A 768 8.68 20.77 20.68
C HIS A 768 7.24 20.22 20.83
N ASP A 769 6.58 19.90 19.73
CA ASP A 769 5.23 19.35 19.75
C ASP A 769 5.29 17.89 20.22
N ASP A 770 5.21 17.67 21.53
CA ASP A 770 5.33 16.35 22.16
C ASP A 770 4.30 15.33 21.67
N CYS A 771 3.20 15.79 21.06
CA CYS A 771 2.11 14.95 20.59
C CYS A 771 2.36 14.43 19.15
N ASP A 772 2.94 15.25 18.26
CA ASP A 772 2.98 14.95 16.82
C ASP A 772 4.40 14.86 16.24
N ILE A 773 4.98 13.65 16.20
CA ILE A 773 6.33 13.42 15.66
C ILE A 773 6.48 13.85 14.17
N GLN A 774 5.42 13.77 13.38
CA GLN A 774 5.46 14.18 11.96
C GLN A 774 5.60 15.71 11.83
N VAL A 775 4.99 16.46 12.74
CA VAL A 775 5.07 17.92 12.80
C VAL A 775 6.47 18.34 13.25
N GLN A 776 6.99 17.68 14.31
CA GLN A 776 8.37 17.88 14.75
C GLN A 776 9.37 17.65 13.62
N ARG A 777 9.23 16.55 12.85
CA ARG A 777 10.10 16.23 11.71
C ARG A 777 10.04 17.30 10.62
N LYS A 778 8.83 17.75 10.26
CA LYS A 778 8.65 18.79 9.25
C LYS A 778 9.28 20.11 9.71
N SER A 779 9.07 20.49 10.96
CA SER A 779 9.67 21.69 11.57
C SER A 779 11.20 21.60 11.61
N ALA A 780 11.76 20.46 12.06
CA ALA A 780 13.20 20.21 12.07
C ALA A 780 13.83 20.30 10.67
N PHE A 781 13.16 19.77 9.64
CA PHE A 781 13.62 19.89 8.24
C PHE A 781 13.63 21.35 7.75
N ILE A 782 12.53 22.08 7.97
CA ILE A 782 12.42 23.51 7.61
C ILE A 782 13.51 24.32 8.32
N LEU A 783 13.72 24.02 9.60
CA LEU A 783 14.69 24.69 10.46
C LEU A 783 16.13 24.39 10.04
N LYS A 784 16.44 23.15 9.66
CA LYS A 784 17.74 22.78 9.10
C LYS A 784 18.06 23.59 7.85
N ASN A 785 17.11 23.68 6.91
CA ASN A 785 17.28 24.50 5.70
C ASN A 785 17.52 25.98 6.03
N LEU A 786 16.79 26.53 7.01
CA LEU A 786 16.99 27.90 7.49
C LEU A 786 18.40 28.07 8.09
N MET A 787 18.84 27.13 8.92
CA MET A 787 20.16 27.18 9.57
C MET A 787 21.30 26.97 8.57
N ASP A 788 21.13 26.15 7.53
CA ASP A 788 22.12 25.97 6.47
C ASP A 788 22.33 27.28 5.69
N ILE A 789 21.24 27.99 5.37
CA ILE A 789 21.32 29.34 4.76
C ILE A 789 22.06 30.30 5.70
N ILE A 790 21.68 30.36 6.97
CA ILE A 790 22.29 31.27 7.96
C ILE A 790 23.78 30.95 8.17
N ASN A 791 24.15 29.68 8.31
CA ASN A 791 25.51 29.23 8.56
C ASN A 791 26.42 29.38 7.34
N SER A 792 25.87 29.43 6.12
CA SER A 792 26.63 29.72 4.91
C SER A 792 27.24 31.14 4.92
N PHE A 793 26.71 32.05 5.74
CA PHE A 793 27.21 33.42 5.92
C PHE A 793 27.90 33.58 7.28
N LYS A 794 29.21 33.28 7.31
CA LYS A 794 30.07 33.22 8.51
C LYS A 794 30.10 34.50 9.37
N ASP A 795 29.66 35.65 8.89
CA ASP A 795 29.74 36.95 9.58
C ASP A 795 28.44 37.40 10.26
N LEU A 796 27.47 36.51 10.48
CA LEU A 796 26.29 36.79 11.33
C LEU A 796 26.61 36.80 12.85
N TYR A 797 27.89 36.73 13.22
CA TYR A 797 28.35 36.73 14.63
C TYR A 797 28.03 38.02 15.40
N ASP A 798 27.74 39.14 14.71
CA ASP A 798 27.51 40.46 15.35
C ASP A 798 26.03 40.82 15.60
N LEU A 799 25.07 39.91 15.34
CA LEU A 799 23.66 40.16 15.71
C LEU A 799 23.42 40.19 17.23
N THR A 800 24.37 39.71 18.04
CA THR A 800 24.31 39.81 19.50
C THR A 800 24.64 41.21 20.03
N VAL A 801 25.12 42.13 19.19
CA VAL A 801 25.60 43.46 19.63
C VAL A 801 24.57 44.57 19.34
N LEU A 802 23.64 44.39 18.41
CA LEU A 802 22.74 45.47 17.98
C LEU A 802 21.44 45.63 18.80
N ASP A 803 20.98 44.60 19.52
CA ASP A 803 19.76 44.70 20.36
C ASP A 803 19.93 45.60 21.59
N ASN A 804 21.16 45.96 21.97
CA ASN A 804 21.42 46.79 23.15
C ASN A 804 21.38 48.31 22.89
N ALA A 805 21.16 48.76 21.65
CA ALA A 805 21.31 50.18 21.30
C ALA A 805 20.02 50.93 20.91
N GLU A 806 18.89 50.26 20.64
CA GLU A 806 17.65 50.96 20.22
C GLU A 806 16.40 50.51 21.00
N LEU A 807 16.44 50.71 22.32
CA LEU A 807 15.25 50.97 23.14
C LEU A 807 15.45 52.27 23.92
N THR A 808 15.51 53.39 23.19
CA THR A 808 15.21 54.71 23.77
C THR A 808 13.99 55.27 23.07
N PHE A 809 12.82 54.87 23.57
CA PHE A 809 11.57 55.61 23.35
C PHE A 809 11.71 56.97 24.04
N ASN A 810 11.98 58.02 23.25
CA ASN A 810 11.76 59.40 23.65
C ASN A 810 10.46 59.88 23.01
N GLY A 811 9.44 60.15 23.83
CA GLY A 811 8.17 60.69 23.34
C GLY A 811 7.07 60.78 24.39
N ASN A 812 7.26 61.68 25.35
CA ASN A 812 6.25 62.45 26.09
C ASN A 812 5.25 61.73 27.02
N GLU A 813 5.56 61.84 28.31
CA GLU A 813 4.56 62.04 29.35
C GLU A 813 3.75 63.30 29.03
N ASP A 814 2.45 63.15 28.77
CA ASP A 814 1.43 64.06 29.27
C ASP A 814 0.07 63.34 29.38
N ALA A 815 -0.49 63.49 30.57
CA ALA A 815 -1.69 62.87 31.13
C ALA A 815 -2.92 62.71 30.21
N PHE A 816 -3.57 61.54 30.30
CA PHE A 816 -5.03 61.42 30.21
C PHE A 816 -5.58 60.41 31.23
N ILE A 817 -5.86 60.97 32.42
CA ILE A 817 -7.00 60.76 33.32
C ILE A 817 -7.68 59.37 33.25
N ILE A 818 -7.43 58.60 34.30
CA ILE A 818 -8.30 57.54 34.81
C ILE A 818 -9.60 58.21 35.28
N ASP A 819 -10.70 57.99 34.55
CA ASP A 819 -12.03 58.25 35.09
C ASP A 819 -12.69 56.91 35.41
N GLN A 820 -12.76 56.64 36.72
CA GLN A 820 -13.64 55.65 37.30
C GLN A 820 -15.08 56.18 37.18
N VAL A 821 -15.94 55.46 36.45
CA VAL A 821 -17.35 55.38 36.81
C VAL A 821 -17.74 53.91 36.89
N SER A 822 -17.85 53.49 38.13
CA SER A 822 -18.51 52.29 38.64
C SER A 822 -19.91 52.09 38.08
N ASN A 823 -20.25 50.84 37.77
CA ASN A 823 -21.42 50.21 38.37
C ASN A 823 -21.14 48.74 38.64
N HIS A 824 -21.16 48.42 39.93
CA HIS A 824 -21.10 47.09 40.50
C HIS A 824 -22.30 46.25 40.04
N GLU A 825 -22.07 44.96 39.77
CA GLU A 825 -22.71 43.90 40.54
C GLU A 825 -21.87 42.61 40.50
N TYR A 826 -21.71 42.06 41.70
CA TYR A 826 -20.87 40.95 42.13
C TYR A 826 -21.04 39.66 41.32
N ILE A 827 -19.94 39.04 40.84
CA ILE A 827 -19.72 37.58 40.96
C ILE A 827 -18.23 37.33 41.24
N THR A 828 -18.01 36.45 42.20
CA THR A 828 -16.80 36.05 42.91
C THR A 828 -15.82 35.21 42.09
N SER A 829 -14.52 35.38 42.40
CA SER A 829 -13.41 34.41 42.42
C SER A 829 -13.35 33.27 41.38
N GLU A 830 -12.23 33.27 40.64
CA GLU A 830 -11.42 32.10 40.24
C GLU A 830 -12.13 30.73 40.21
N ASN A 831 -12.42 30.22 39.01
CA ASN A 831 -12.50 28.77 38.76
C ASN A 831 -11.76 28.46 37.45
N ARG A 832 -10.56 27.90 37.56
CA ARG A 832 -10.01 27.04 36.50
C ARG A 832 -10.72 25.71 36.65
N ILE A 833 -11.71 25.47 35.79
CA ILE A 833 -12.44 24.19 35.78
C ILE A 833 -11.48 23.12 35.25
N SER A 834 -11.31 22.05 36.02
CA SER A 834 -10.48 20.89 35.65
C SER A 834 -11.16 20.11 34.51
N HIS A 835 -10.39 19.50 33.59
CA HIS A 835 -10.94 18.61 32.56
C HIS A 835 -11.78 17.47 33.15
N ASP A 836 -11.48 17.04 34.37
CA ASP A 836 -12.24 16.02 35.10
C ASP A 836 -13.62 16.53 35.56
N GLU A 837 -13.76 17.82 35.89
CA GLU A 837 -15.05 18.39 36.29
C GLU A 837 -16.02 18.49 35.11
N VAL A 838 -15.50 18.74 33.89
CA VAL A 838 -16.32 18.76 32.66
C VAL A 838 -16.78 17.35 32.30
N ILE A 839 -15.92 16.34 32.48
CA ILE A 839 -16.28 14.94 32.23
C ILE A 839 -17.33 14.49 33.25
N ASP A 840 -17.16 14.84 34.52
CA ASP A 840 -18.13 14.53 35.57
C ASP A 840 -19.47 15.24 35.35
N GLU A 841 -19.48 16.45 34.78
CA GLU A 841 -20.69 17.20 34.43
C GLU A 841 -21.42 16.58 33.22
N ILE A 842 -20.69 16.11 32.20
CA ILE A 842 -21.25 15.38 31.05
C ILE A 842 -21.82 14.02 31.47
N VAL A 843 -21.15 13.32 32.40
CA VAL A 843 -21.61 12.03 32.94
C VAL A 843 -22.83 12.20 33.87
N ALA A 844 -23.00 13.39 34.46
CA ALA A 844 -24.12 13.72 35.33
C ALA A 844 -25.39 14.20 34.58
N GLU A 845 -25.30 14.54 33.30
CA GLU A 845 -26.47 14.94 32.50
C GLU A 845 -27.30 13.73 32.04
N ASN A 846 -28.63 13.81 32.22
CA ASN A 846 -29.57 12.80 31.70
C ASN A 846 -29.60 12.83 30.16
N ASP A 847 -29.77 11.67 29.52
CA ASP A 847 -29.87 11.51 28.04
C ASP A 847 -30.83 12.49 27.35
N LEU A 848 -31.89 12.91 28.04
CA LEU A 848 -32.86 13.91 27.57
C LEU A 848 -32.31 15.34 27.51
N GLY A 849 -31.35 15.69 28.37
CA GLY A 849 -30.60 16.95 28.40
C GLY A 849 -29.61 17.06 27.23
N LEU A 850 -28.85 15.98 26.98
CA LEU A 850 -27.97 15.85 25.82
C LEU A 850 -28.75 15.95 24.49
N LEU A 851 -29.96 15.38 24.44
CA LEU A 851 -30.87 15.50 23.29
C LEU A 851 -31.50 16.90 23.16
N THR A 852 -31.73 17.63 24.25
CA THR A 852 -32.23 19.02 24.15
C THR A 852 -31.14 19.98 23.70
N GLY A 853 -29.86 19.71 24.01
CA GLY A 853 -28.71 20.41 23.45
C GLY A 853 -28.57 20.23 21.92
N LEU A 854 -28.90 19.04 21.40
CA LEU A 854 -28.95 18.76 19.95
C LEU A 854 -30.11 19.48 19.23
N VAL A 855 -31.21 19.77 19.92
CA VAL A 855 -32.40 20.45 19.34
C VAL A 855 -32.27 21.98 19.36
N GLN A 856 -31.32 22.54 20.12
CA GLN A 856 -31.04 23.99 20.19
C GLN A 856 -29.87 24.45 19.28
N LEU A 857 -29.57 23.73 18.19
CA LEU A 857 -28.69 24.24 17.13
C LEU A 857 -29.40 25.32 16.28
N VAL A 858 -29.72 26.46 16.90
CA VAL A 858 -29.60 27.73 16.20
C VAL A 858 -28.10 27.98 16.17
N GLU A 859 -27.47 27.88 14.99
CA GLU A 859 -26.02 28.06 14.84
C GLU A 859 -25.57 29.28 15.65
N PRO A 860 -24.78 29.10 16.73
CA PRO A 860 -24.20 30.26 17.39
C PRO A 860 -23.33 30.94 16.35
N ILE A 861 -23.43 32.27 16.24
CA ILE A 861 -22.56 33.08 15.40
C ILE A 861 -21.12 32.71 15.80
N LYS A 862 -20.45 31.88 14.99
CA LYS A 862 -19.13 31.36 15.31
C LYS A 862 -18.14 32.51 15.17
N ASN A 863 -17.84 33.17 16.28
CA ASN A 863 -16.82 34.21 16.30
C ASN A 863 -15.44 33.58 16.14
N ARG A 864 -14.61 34.15 15.27
CA ARG A 864 -13.21 33.71 15.11
C ARG A 864 -12.46 33.93 16.43
N PRO A 865 -11.56 33.01 16.82
CA PRO A 865 -10.74 33.21 18.01
C PRO A 865 -9.88 34.48 17.84
N ASN A 866 -9.70 35.23 18.92
CA ASN A 866 -8.81 36.38 18.93
C ASN A 866 -7.35 35.88 19.01
N VAL A 867 -6.60 36.00 17.91
CA VAL A 867 -5.24 35.49 17.81
C VAL A 867 -4.24 36.61 18.08
N ASN A 868 -3.40 36.43 19.10
CA ASN A 868 -2.26 37.31 19.36
C ASN A 868 -0.97 36.57 18.99
N ARG A 869 -0.32 36.97 17.90
CA ARG A 869 0.97 36.38 17.47
C ARG A 869 2.08 36.79 18.43
N ILE A 870 2.90 35.83 18.85
CA ILE A 870 4.06 36.05 19.72
C ILE A 870 5.30 36.21 18.83
N ALA A 871 6.07 37.27 19.04
CA ALA A 871 7.32 37.51 18.34
C ALA A 871 8.53 37.14 19.22
N ILE A 872 9.31 36.15 18.80
CA ILE A 872 10.63 35.83 19.39
C ILE A 872 11.69 36.65 18.66
N SER A 873 12.58 37.36 19.36
CA SER A 873 13.66 38.09 18.68
C SER A 873 14.59 37.14 17.90
N PRO A 874 15.17 37.56 16.75
CA PRO A 874 16.10 36.72 16.00
C PRO A 874 17.30 36.24 16.84
N SER A 875 17.78 37.07 17.76
CA SER A 875 18.89 36.76 18.68
C SER A 875 18.51 35.65 19.68
N GLU A 876 17.32 35.76 20.29
CA GLU A 876 16.78 34.74 21.20
C GLU A 876 16.54 33.41 20.47
N PHE A 877 15.89 33.46 19.30
CA PHE A 877 15.63 32.26 18.49
C PHE A 877 16.92 31.52 18.12
N LEU A 878 17.93 32.23 17.59
CA LEU A 878 19.20 31.61 17.19
C LEU A 878 19.95 30.99 18.38
N SER A 879 19.87 31.60 19.57
CA SER A 879 20.46 31.03 20.78
C SER A 879 19.79 29.72 21.19
N LYS A 880 18.45 29.66 21.12
CA LYS A 880 17.65 28.47 21.45
C LYS A 880 17.87 27.33 20.45
N ILE A 881 17.96 27.63 19.16
CA ILE A 881 18.15 26.59 18.13
C ILE A 881 19.56 25.99 18.15
N ARG A 882 20.59 26.79 18.45
CA ARG A 882 21.98 26.30 18.53
C ARG A 882 22.20 25.25 19.62
N THR A 883 21.31 25.15 20.61
CA THR A 883 21.36 24.12 21.65
C THR A 883 20.66 22.81 21.27
N VAL A 884 19.96 22.77 20.12
CA VAL A 884 19.19 21.60 19.67
C VAL A 884 19.97 20.83 18.59
N ASP A 885 20.15 19.52 18.77
CA ASP A 885 20.75 18.65 17.75
C ASP A 885 19.69 18.20 16.72
N LEU A 886 19.57 18.99 15.65
CA LEU A 886 18.64 18.73 14.55
C LEU A 886 18.95 17.45 13.77
N ASN A 887 20.21 17.04 13.70
CA ASN A 887 20.57 15.80 12.99
C ASN A 887 20.15 14.58 13.82
N ASN A 888 20.36 14.64 15.14
CA ASN A 888 19.88 13.59 16.04
C ASN A 888 18.35 13.48 16.01
N LEU A 889 17.58 14.58 16.00
CA LEU A 889 16.12 14.53 15.88
C LEU A 889 15.61 13.89 14.57
N LEU A 890 16.34 14.09 13.47
CA LEU A 890 16.05 13.44 12.19
C LEU A 890 16.41 11.94 12.21
N GLU A 891 17.44 11.53 12.97
CA GLU A 891 17.97 10.15 13.06
C GLU A 891 17.34 9.27 14.18
N THR A 892 17.02 9.81 15.35
CA THR A 892 16.49 9.06 16.52
C THR A 892 15.14 8.38 16.26
N SER A 893 14.46 8.81 15.21
CA SER A 893 13.13 8.34 14.86
C SER A 893 13.09 7.00 14.09
N THR A 894 14.23 6.41 13.74
CA THR A 894 14.30 5.00 13.31
C THR A 894 14.39 4.01 14.48
N ASN A 895 14.81 4.45 15.67
CA ASN A 895 15.01 3.58 16.84
C ASN A 895 13.93 3.73 17.93
N ASN A 896 13.26 4.88 18.01
CA ASN A 896 12.36 5.20 19.13
C ASN A 896 10.98 4.51 19.10
N TYR A 897 10.63 3.77 18.04
CA TYR A 897 9.40 2.95 18.05
C TYR A 897 9.51 1.72 18.98
N ASN A 898 10.71 1.38 19.46
CA ASN A 898 10.97 0.18 20.27
C ASN A 898 11.14 0.44 21.78
N ASN A 899 11.14 1.69 22.25
CA ASN A 899 11.56 2.03 23.61
C ASN A 899 10.46 2.57 24.56
N SER A 900 9.17 2.48 24.20
CA SER A 900 8.08 3.04 25.04
C SER A 900 7.69 2.21 26.28
N CYS A 901 8.29 1.04 26.54
CA CYS A 901 8.20 0.37 27.83
C CYS A 901 9.60 -0.01 28.32
N SER A 902 10.10 0.63 29.38
CA SER A 902 11.30 0.14 30.06
C SER A 902 11.03 -1.24 30.67
N LEU A 903 11.98 -2.19 30.55
CA LEU A 903 11.86 -3.55 31.11
C LEU A 903 11.47 -3.53 32.60
N GLU A 904 11.85 -2.48 33.35
CA GLU A 904 11.51 -2.33 34.76
C GLU A 904 10.03 -2.06 34.99
N SER A 905 9.39 -1.20 34.18
CA SER A 905 7.95 -0.96 34.22
C SER A 905 7.17 -2.23 33.91
N LEU A 906 7.57 -2.96 32.87
CA LEU A 906 6.91 -4.21 32.46
C LEU A 906 7.00 -5.29 33.55
N LEU A 907 8.14 -5.42 34.22
CA LEU A 907 8.31 -6.37 35.33
C LEU A 907 7.45 -6.00 36.55
N GLU A 908 7.22 -4.70 36.79
CA GLU A 908 6.33 -4.24 37.87
C GLU A 908 4.87 -4.53 37.55
N ASP A 909 4.42 -4.28 36.33
CA ASP A 909 3.05 -4.57 35.89
C ASP A 909 2.73 -6.06 36.04
N ILE A 910 3.65 -6.95 35.65
CA ILE A 910 3.46 -8.40 35.80
C ILE A 910 3.36 -8.80 37.28
N LEU A 911 4.18 -8.22 38.17
CA LEU A 911 4.14 -8.52 39.60
C LEU A 911 2.92 -7.95 40.31
N LEU A 912 2.42 -6.79 39.86
CA LEU A 912 1.21 -6.15 40.39
C LEU A 912 -0.04 -6.97 40.04
N HIS A 913 -0.10 -7.51 38.82
CA HIS A 913 -1.24 -8.33 38.38
C HIS A 913 -1.18 -9.79 38.85
N SER A 914 0.02 -10.39 39.00
CA SER A 914 0.14 -11.79 39.47
C SER A 914 -0.21 -11.95 40.95
N LYS A 915 0.07 -10.93 41.76
CA LYS A 915 -0.35 -10.85 43.17
C LYS A 915 -1.81 -10.42 43.27
N GLY A 916 -2.72 -11.29 42.87
CA GLY A 916 -4.15 -11.02 42.88
C GLY A 916 -4.64 -10.36 44.19
N TYR A 917 -5.31 -9.20 44.02
CA TYR A 917 -6.50 -8.77 44.76
C TYR A 917 -6.65 -9.34 46.18
N ASN A 918 -5.94 -8.75 47.14
CA ASN A 918 -6.29 -8.86 48.56
C ASN A 918 -6.56 -7.52 49.25
N ASP A 919 -6.44 -6.39 48.55
CA ASP A 919 -6.85 -5.09 49.10
C ASP A 919 -8.10 -4.54 48.39
N LYS A 920 -9.24 -4.71 49.07
CA LYS A 920 -10.47 -3.98 48.80
C LYS A 920 -10.27 -2.50 49.14
N ARG A 921 -9.63 -1.73 48.25
CA ARG A 921 -9.73 -0.26 48.20
C ARG A 921 -9.09 0.24 46.90
N ASN A 922 -9.91 0.92 46.10
CA ASN A 922 -9.63 1.67 44.88
C ASN A 922 -9.98 0.93 43.58
N ASP A 923 -11.29 0.85 43.30
CA ASP A 923 -11.80 0.89 41.93
C ASP A 923 -11.51 2.29 41.38
N THR A 924 -10.38 2.45 40.69
CA THR A 924 -10.17 3.56 39.76
C THR A 924 -9.70 2.96 38.45
N ASN A 925 -10.57 3.06 37.45
CA ASN A 925 -10.32 2.72 36.06
C ASN A 925 -8.98 3.33 35.62
N SER A 926 -8.00 2.47 35.39
CA SER A 926 -6.81 2.80 34.62
C SER A 926 -6.81 1.83 33.46
N ILE A 927 -7.43 2.26 32.35
CA ILE A 927 -7.23 1.80 30.97
C ILE A 927 -8.20 2.66 30.15
N ASP A 928 -7.65 3.69 29.50
CA ASP A 928 -8.06 4.19 28.18
C ASP A 928 -7.11 5.34 27.82
N CYS A 929 -5.93 4.96 27.30
CA CYS A 929 -5.03 5.80 26.49
C CYS A 929 -4.01 4.85 25.85
N TYR A 930 -4.31 4.40 24.64
CA TYR A 930 -3.35 3.90 23.65
C TYR A 930 -3.77 4.39 22.27
#